data_AF-A0AAN6REB9-F1
#
_entry.id   AF-A0AAN6REB9-F1
#
_cell.length_a   1.000
_cell.length_b   1.000
_cell.length_c   1.000
_cell.angle_alpha   90.00
_cell.angle_beta   90.00
_cell.angle_gamma   90.00
#
_symmetry.space_group_name_H-M   'P 1'
#
loop_
_entity.id
_entity.type
_entity.pdbx_description
1 polymer ?
#
loop_
_entity_poly.entity_id
_entity_poly.type
_entity_poly.pdbx_seq_one_letter_code
_entity_poly.pdbx_strand_id
1 'polypeptide(L)'
;MSVPHTPQKGPNFPVGSPKVPKNLPSNSVIAIVDIDVPEAIKANLDSPFTLEKHNIDPNNNEPRGARVFLHHLPDHSTYSFGAPKRGEEYDVYIPIRLVTKKLFELDIDGGAKMWRIRATAKTIITVDGQKIQKEQPPSRKTKNLVALPNLMLLDASQCVNITFEDRNGRMTVNLWLVHPGDLLNVHEEREEEAQNSTPLHLDSSQSSPSGSRNGAGDHYIWDRFAEPVSHKSYRVVHQFTGEVKIAKVFLQGDTAVKDRDLEFLIFAKENLHRSLVRYQKAILLDGVPAVITDKHDSMVSFAAMEPGLPDMHPGLRCKLATQMFRPLFSAVDWLHRNKVFHGSLTSASVLLRVVDDVIVKLLLVDYSSVYLTDLGESMPEKLIRHEGSQVVDIIATCANIWGFRKTPLPEKRALRDVNIRTAAAEQSHRIMKLGAADWSHRNPELFQDKIEPELREEMARLERDWAKARLAQIANIELLHIGSMPRVRLDKIKTHWENSTAGKTAPKGYPMILTLGHSWLDELIDGLYSTSRFYQFPSPSTICSKLLSLEGEGPKPWQTFRVQQSHIVEIHLVEKEKEQSAILIGSRQLANYLAICCEVYSVLRDIILAEYEQNIVPNGDMVSPGHVEAFLKALVERT
;
A
#
# COMPACT_ATOMS: atom_id res chain seq x y z
N MET A 1 -8.63 44.58 -16.91
CA MET A 1 -9.50 43.45 -16.53
C MET A 1 -9.10 43.03 -15.13
N SER A 2 -9.99 43.21 -14.18
CA SER A 2 -9.79 43.02 -12.75
C SER A 2 -9.78 41.52 -12.43
N VAL A 3 -8.77 41.05 -11.71
CA VAL A 3 -8.78 39.70 -11.11
C VAL A 3 -9.90 39.67 -10.07
N PRO A 4 -10.77 38.64 -10.04
CA PRO A 4 -11.78 38.55 -9.00
C PRO A 4 -11.10 38.27 -7.65
N HIS A 5 -11.27 39.17 -6.69
CA HIS A 5 -10.96 38.87 -5.29
C HIS A 5 -11.92 37.78 -4.81
N THR A 6 -11.39 36.59 -4.59
CA THR A 6 -12.05 35.57 -3.77
C THR A 6 -12.26 36.16 -2.37
N PRO A 7 -13.49 36.19 -1.83
CA PRO A 7 -13.71 36.68 -0.48
C PRO A 7 -12.92 35.79 0.49
N GLN A 8 -12.02 36.40 1.27
CA GLN A 8 -11.36 35.71 2.38
C GLN A 8 -12.45 35.15 3.30
N LYS A 9 -12.57 33.83 3.37
CA LYS A 9 -13.40 33.16 4.38
C LYS A 9 -12.83 33.52 5.75
N GLY A 10 -13.63 34.16 6.60
CA GLY A 10 -13.30 34.30 8.02
C GLY A 10 -13.23 32.93 8.72
N PRO A 11 -12.71 32.85 9.95
CA PRO A 11 -12.61 31.58 10.66
C PRO A 11 -14.00 30.99 10.92
N ASN A 12 -14.12 29.67 10.69
CA ASN A 12 -15.36 28.95 10.94
C ASN A 12 -15.48 28.63 12.43
N PHE A 13 -16.20 29.48 13.17
CA PHE A 13 -16.71 29.11 14.49
C PHE A 13 -17.93 28.19 14.37
N PRO A 14 -18.21 27.36 15.39
CA PRO A 14 -19.37 26.49 15.36
C PRO A 14 -20.70 27.26 15.33
N VAL A 15 -21.74 26.60 14.82
CA VAL A 15 -23.07 27.19 14.65
C VAL A 15 -23.63 27.63 16.00
N GLY A 16 -24.13 28.87 16.08
CA GLY A 16 -24.60 29.48 17.33
C GLY A 16 -23.54 30.31 18.06
N SER A 17 -22.31 30.36 17.54
CA SER A 17 -21.24 31.19 18.10
C SER A 17 -21.59 32.69 18.08
N PRO A 18 -21.11 33.44 19.08
CA PRO A 18 -21.25 34.89 19.08
C PRO A 18 -20.54 35.55 17.90
N LYS A 19 -21.09 36.67 17.41
CA LYS A 19 -20.46 37.43 16.33
C LYS A 19 -19.18 38.11 16.82
N VAL A 20 -18.09 37.93 16.09
CA VAL A 20 -16.85 38.68 16.31
C VAL A 20 -17.09 40.17 16.00
N PRO A 21 -16.76 41.09 16.91
CA PRO A 21 -16.89 42.53 16.70
C PRO A 21 -16.15 43.02 15.44
N LYS A 22 -16.73 43.97 14.70
CA LYS A 22 -16.18 44.47 13.42
C LYS A 22 -14.81 45.15 13.55
N ASN A 23 -14.48 45.60 14.75
CA ASN A 23 -13.20 46.22 15.11
C ASN A 23 -12.08 45.20 15.36
N LEU A 24 -12.38 43.90 15.31
CA LEU A 24 -11.39 42.84 15.37
C LEU A 24 -11.27 42.17 14.00
N PRO A 25 -10.05 41.95 13.49
CA PRO A 25 -9.87 41.15 12.29
C PRO A 25 -10.38 39.75 12.60
N SER A 26 -11.45 39.31 11.93
CA SER A 26 -12.07 38.02 12.23
C SER A 26 -11.04 36.89 12.15
N ASN A 27 -10.08 36.98 11.21
CA ASN A 27 -9.02 36.01 10.98
C ASN A 27 -7.98 35.89 12.11
N SER A 28 -7.99 36.79 13.11
CA SER A 28 -7.09 36.68 14.26
C SER A 28 -7.71 35.95 15.45
N VAL A 29 -9.05 35.83 15.52
CA VAL A 29 -9.73 35.24 16.68
C VAL A 29 -9.69 33.71 16.58
N ILE A 30 -9.18 33.06 17.61
CA ILE A 30 -9.04 31.59 17.70
C ILE A 30 -10.06 30.94 18.62
N ALA A 31 -10.59 31.70 19.58
CA ALA A 31 -11.59 31.23 20.54
C ALA A 31 -12.41 32.40 21.11
N ILE A 32 -13.67 32.14 21.44
CA ILE A 32 -14.57 33.05 22.17
C ILE A 32 -14.91 32.39 23.49
N VAL A 33 -14.67 33.09 24.60
CA VAL A 33 -14.90 32.60 25.96
C VAL A 33 -16.02 33.41 26.61
N ASP A 34 -17.14 32.76 26.91
CA ASP A 34 -18.26 33.36 27.64
C ASP A 34 -18.24 32.92 29.10
N ILE A 35 -18.26 33.91 30.00
CA ILE A 35 -18.21 33.73 31.45
C ILE A 35 -19.42 34.40 32.08
N ASP A 36 -20.36 33.58 32.54
CA ASP A 36 -21.73 33.98 32.88
C ASP A 36 -21.89 34.47 34.34
N VAL A 37 -20.97 35.34 34.79
CA VAL A 37 -21.05 35.98 36.12
C VAL A 37 -20.60 37.45 36.09
N PRO A 38 -21.25 38.38 36.83
CA PRO A 38 -20.94 39.81 36.78
C PRO A 38 -19.50 40.16 37.16
N GLU A 39 -18.91 39.40 38.08
CA GLU A 39 -17.54 39.57 38.55
C GLU A 39 -16.51 39.33 37.44
N ALA A 40 -16.87 38.59 36.40
CA ALA A 40 -15.98 38.25 35.29
C ALA A 40 -15.53 39.50 34.51
N ILE A 41 -16.38 40.54 34.44
CA ILE A 41 -16.05 41.80 33.78
C ILE A 41 -14.87 42.45 34.48
N LYS A 42 -14.91 42.54 35.81
CA LYS A 42 -13.82 43.13 36.60
C LYS A 42 -12.58 42.25 36.60
N ALA A 43 -12.75 40.93 36.64
CA ALA A 43 -11.64 39.98 36.66
C ALA A 43 -10.80 39.98 35.38
N ASN A 44 -11.40 40.29 34.23
CA ASN A 44 -10.73 40.26 32.93
C ASN A 44 -10.35 41.64 32.39
N LEU A 45 -10.41 42.70 33.20
CA LEU A 45 -9.94 44.04 32.79
C LEU A 45 -8.45 44.06 32.43
N ASP A 46 -7.67 43.22 33.10
CA ASP A 46 -6.21 43.11 32.92
C ASP A 46 -5.83 41.97 31.95
N SER A 47 -6.80 41.34 31.28
CA SER A 47 -6.51 40.33 30.25
C SER A 47 -5.85 40.99 29.04
N PRO A 48 -4.85 40.35 28.40
CA PRO A 48 -4.25 40.87 27.16
C PRO A 48 -5.21 40.77 25.95
N PHE A 49 -6.36 40.13 26.12
CA PHE A 49 -7.34 39.87 25.05
C PHE A 49 -8.51 40.84 25.08
N THR A 50 -9.25 40.91 23.97
CA THR A 50 -10.36 41.84 23.85
C THR A 50 -11.54 41.39 24.70
N LEU A 51 -11.97 42.26 25.61
CA LEU A 51 -13.10 42.05 26.51
C LEU A 51 -14.36 42.76 25.98
N GLU A 52 -15.48 42.04 25.92
CA GLU A 52 -16.82 42.57 25.70
C GLU A 52 -17.71 42.26 26.90
N LYS A 53 -18.60 43.18 27.25
CA LYS A 53 -19.61 42.94 28.29
C LYS A 53 -20.65 41.98 27.74
N HIS A 54 -20.76 40.80 28.34
CA HIS A 54 -21.65 39.75 27.89
C HIS A 54 -23.02 39.89 28.59
N ASN A 55 -24.08 39.76 27.80
CA ASN A 55 -25.44 39.77 28.29
C ASN A 55 -26.18 38.54 27.78
N ILE A 56 -26.52 37.65 28.70
CA ILE A 56 -27.15 36.36 28.42
C ILE A 56 -28.66 36.55 28.16
N ASP A 57 -29.25 37.62 28.71
CA ASP A 57 -30.67 37.91 28.59
C ASP A 57 -30.89 39.19 27.75
N PRO A 58 -31.38 39.09 26.51
CA PRO A 58 -31.62 40.26 25.67
C PRO A 58 -32.71 41.19 26.21
N ASN A 59 -33.50 40.77 27.21
CA ASN A 59 -34.56 41.58 27.83
C ASN A 59 -34.09 42.38 29.06
N ASN A 60 -32.86 42.17 29.54
CA ASN A 60 -32.31 42.88 30.67
C ASN A 60 -31.11 43.71 30.22
N ASN A 61 -31.07 45.03 30.44
CA ASN A 61 -29.97 45.88 29.94
C ASN A 61 -28.70 45.84 30.80
N GLU A 62 -28.72 45.14 31.94
CA GLU A 62 -27.52 44.99 32.77
C GLU A 62 -26.65 43.82 32.32
N PRO A 63 -25.35 44.06 32.03
CA PRO A 63 -24.45 42.99 31.60
C PRO A 63 -24.22 42.00 32.74
N ARG A 64 -24.49 40.71 32.46
CA ARG A 64 -24.42 39.61 33.44
C ARG A 64 -23.13 38.81 33.40
N GLY A 65 -22.24 39.08 32.44
CA GLY A 65 -21.01 38.31 32.26
C GLY A 65 -19.92 39.04 31.48
N ALA A 66 -18.84 38.32 31.20
CA ALA A 66 -17.74 38.75 30.33
C ALA A 66 -17.61 37.82 29.14
N ARG A 67 -17.34 38.40 27.97
CA ARG A 67 -16.93 37.68 26.76
C ARG A 67 -15.49 38.07 26.43
N VAL A 68 -14.61 37.09 26.32
CA VAL A 68 -13.20 37.30 25.98
C VAL A 68 -12.91 36.70 24.60
N PHE A 69 -12.38 37.51 23.69
CA PHE A 69 -11.97 37.07 22.35
C PHE A 69 -10.47 36.77 22.34
N LEU A 70 -10.12 35.48 22.33
CA LEU A 70 -8.74 35.04 22.24
C LEU A 70 -8.22 35.19 20.81
N HIS A 71 -7.06 35.82 20.65
CA HIS A 71 -6.40 36.04 19.36
C HIS A 71 -5.15 35.19 19.22
N HIS A 72 -4.82 34.81 17.99
CA HIS A 72 -3.55 34.16 17.69
C HIS A 72 -2.39 35.13 17.94
N LEU A 73 -1.47 34.78 18.83
CA LEU A 73 -0.22 35.51 19.04
C LEU A 73 0.95 34.70 18.41
N PRO A 74 1.87 35.34 17.66
CA PRO A 74 2.91 34.65 16.87
C PRO A 74 3.78 33.65 17.64
N ASP A 75 3.99 33.87 18.95
CA ASP A 75 4.83 33.04 19.82
C ASP A 75 4.05 32.36 20.96
N HIS A 76 2.72 32.32 20.87
CA HIS A 76 1.85 31.83 21.96
C HIS A 76 0.98 30.65 21.49
N SER A 77 1.41 29.42 21.81
CA SER A 77 0.69 28.19 21.45
C SER A 77 -0.30 27.70 22.50
N THR A 78 -0.29 28.31 23.69
CA THR A 78 -0.93 27.77 24.89
C THR A 78 -1.61 28.88 25.67
N TYR A 79 -2.93 28.83 25.85
CA TYR A 79 -3.72 29.85 26.55
C TYR A 79 -4.03 29.38 27.97
N SER A 80 -3.77 30.23 28.95
CA SER A 80 -3.80 29.94 30.37
C SER A 80 -5.03 30.52 31.05
N PHE A 81 -5.71 29.68 31.84
CA PHE A 81 -6.92 30.05 32.57
C PHE A 81 -6.70 29.91 34.07
N GLY A 82 -7.03 30.95 34.84
CA GLY A 82 -6.73 31.01 36.27
C GLY A 82 -7.73 31.82 37.08
N ALA A 83 -7.59 31.78 38.41
CA ALA A 83 -8.39 32.62 39.30
C ALA A 83 -7.73 34.00 39.48
N PRO A 84 -8.51 35.10 39.60
CA PRO A 84 -7.95 36.44 39.77
C PRO A 84 -7.23 36.56 41.12
N LYS A 85 -5.90 36.66 41.10
CA LYS A 85 -5.05 36.79 42.29
C LYS A 85 -3.86 37.71 42.04
N ARG A 86 -3.48 38.49 43.05
CA ARG A 86 -2.38 39.46 42.96
C ARG A 86 -1.03 38.77 42.69
N GLY A 87 -0.37 39.16 41.61
CA GLY A 87 0.98 38.70 41.23
C GLY A 87 1.04 37.46 40.32
N GLU A 88 -0.10 36.99 39.80
CA GLU A 88 -0.15 35.94 38.78
C GLU A 88 -0.87 36.49 37.53
N GLU A 89 -0.31 36.22 36.36
CA GLU A 89 -0.83 36.66 35.07
C GLU A 89 -1.38 35.45 34.30
N TYR A 90 -2.63 35.55 33.87
CA TYR A 90 -3.33 34.55 33.06
C TYR A 90 -3.98 35.22 31.85
N ASP A 91 -4.18 34.43 30.79
CA ASP A 91 -4.84 34.90 29.56
C ASP A 91 -6.32 35.20 29.80
N VAL A 92 -6.99 34.34 30.58
CA VAL A 92 -8.39 34.51 30.97
C VAL A 92 -8.56 34.22 32.46
N TYR A 93 -9.22 35.15 33.16
CA TYR A 93 -9.51 35.05 34.57
C TYR A 93 -10.94 34.56 34.80
N ILE A 94 -11.08 33.44 35.52
CA ILE A 94 -12.36 32.88 35.93
C ILE A 94 -12.57 33.26 37.41
N PRO A 95 -13.59 34.07 37.76
CA PRO A 95 -13.79 34.63 39.10
C PRO A 95 -14.32 33.60 40.13
N ILE A 96 -13.61 32.50 40.30
CA ILE A 96 -13.89 31.47 41.31
C ILE A 96 -12.98 31.64 42.53
N ARG A 97 -13.53 31.44 43.73
CA ARG A 97 -12.82 31.61 45.01
C ARG A 97 -12.16 30.31 45.45
N LEU A 98 -11.28 29.78 44.60
CA LEU A 98 -10.55 28.55 44.86
C LEU A 98 -9.12 28.80 45.39
N VAL A 99 -8.56 27.77 46.01
CA VAL A 99 -7.17 27.77 46.54
C VAL A 99 -6.15 27.58 45.40
N THR A 100 -6.57 26.96 44.29
CA THR A 100 -5.72 26.65 43.14
C THR A 100 -5.48 27.87 42.26
N LYS A 101 -4.21 28.10 41.94
CA LYS A 101 -3.66 29.24 41.18
C LYS A 101 -4.10 29.22 39.70
N LYS A 102 -3.73 28.13 39.00
CA LYS A 102 -4.01 27.89 37.59
C LYS A 102 -5.03 26.77 37.44
N LEU A 103 -6.07 26.98 36.65
CA LEU A 103 -7.18 26.04 36.47
C LEU A 103 -6.87 25.05 35.35
N PHE A 104 -6.59 25.56 34.16
CA PHE A 104 -6.19 24.77 33.00
C PHE A 104 -5.41 25.58 31.97
N GLU A 105 -4.80 24.87 31.03
CA GLU A 105 -4.29 25.43 29.77
C GLU A 105 -5.12 24.89 28.60
N LEU A 106 -5.24 25.69 27.56
CA LEU A 106 -5.83 25.34 26.28
C LEU A 106 -4.73 25.42 25.21
N ASP A 107 -4.40 24.31 24.57
CA ASP A 107 -3.37 24.24 23.52
C ASP A 107 -3.82 23.44 22.30
N ILE A 108 -3.17 23.62 21.16
CA ILE A 108 -3.42 22.81 19.96
C ILE A 108 -2.50 21.59 19.98
N ASP A 109 -3.08 20.39 19.93
CA ASP A 109 -2.33 19.17 19.69
C ASP A 109 -2.09 19.02 18.18
N GLY A 110 -0.88 19.34 17.72
CA GLY A 110 -0.52 19.28 16.31
C GLY A 110 -0.63 17.88 15.69
N GLY A 111 -0.47 16.82 16.50
CA GLY A 111 -0.60 15.44 16.03
C GLY A 111 -2.06 15.04 15.83
N ALA A 112 -2.94 15.44 16.75
CA ALA A 112 -4.38 15.17 16.65
C ALA A 112 -5.15 16.21 15.82
N LYS A 113 -4.53 17.36 15.49
CA LYS A 113 -5.18 18.55 14.91
C LYS A 113 -6.44 18.97 15.67
N MET A 114 -6.40 18.85 17.01
CA MET A 114 -7.50 19.18 17.91
C MET A 114 -7.06 20.13 19.01
N TRP A 115 -8.00 20.88 19.56
CA TRP A 115 -7.78 21.61 20.81
C TRP A 115 -7.67 20.64 21.97
N ARG A 116 -6.88 21.01 22.97
CA ARG A 116 -6.64 20.20 24.15
C ARG A 116 -6.71 21.07 25.39
N ILE A 117 -7.39 20.57 26.42
CA ILE A 117 -7.36 21.11 27.78
C ILE A 117 -6.36 20.31 28.60
N ARG A 118 -5.42 21.02 29.21
CA ARG A 118 -4.53 20.51 30.25
C ARG A 118 -5.00 21.02 31.61
N ALA A 119 -5.78 20.21 32.33
CA ALA A 119 -6.27 20.56 33.65
C ALA A 119 -5.14 20.51 34.69
N THR A 120 -4.88 21.63 35.36
CA THR A 120 -3.85 21.75 36.40
C THR A 120 -4.44 21.79 37.81
N ALA A 121 -5.75 22.00 37.94
CA ALA A 121 -6.44 22.09 39.22
C ALA A 121 -7.45 20.95 39.44
N LYS A 122 -7.62 20.53 40.70
CA LYS A 122 -8.62 19.53 41.15
C LYS A 122 -10.09 19.95 41.04
N THR A 123 -10.34 21.14 40.53
CA THR A 123 -11.61 21.86 40.65
C THR A 123 -12.42 21.93 39.36
N ILE A 124 -11.90 21.40 38.25
CA ILE A 124 -12.70 21.19 37.03
C ILE A 124 -13.51 19.91 37.22
N ILE A 125 -14.84 20.05 37.33
CA ILE A 125 -15.72 18.91 37.54
C ILE A 125 -15.93 18.17 36.23
N THR A 126 -16.31 18.90 35.18
CA THR A 126 -16.68 18.33 33.89
C THR A 126 -16.33 19.24 32.73
N VAL A 127 -15.92 18.66 31.60
CA VAL A 127 -15.97 19.29 30.27
C VAL A 127 -16.99 18.50 29.46
N ASP A 128 -18.00 19.17 28.92
CA ASP A 128 -19.13 18.57 28.21
C ASP A 128 -19.80 17.42 28.99
N GLY A 129 -19.93 17.60 30.30
CA GLY A 129 -20.52 16.62 31.22
C GLY A 129 -19.60 15.44 31.58
N GLN A 130 -18.40 15.31 30.99
CA GLN A 130 -17.43 14.26 31.31
C GLN A 130 -16.47 14.69 32.42
N LYS A 131 -16.29 13.85 33.44
CA LYS A 131 -15.34 14.11 34.54
C LYS A 131 -13.89 14.00 34.06
N ILE A 132 -13.12 15.06 34.24
CA ILE A 132 -11.69 15.11 33.82
C ILE A 132 -10.77 14.45 34.85
N GLN A 133 -11.21 14.32 36.11
CA GLN A 133 -10.39 13.77 37.19
C GLN A 133 -10.95 12.47 37.76
N LYS A 134 -10.08 11.48 37.94
CA LYS A 134 -10.37 10.31 38.78
C LYS A 134 -10.29 10.73 40.26
N GLU A 135 -11.30 10.39 41.05
CA GLU A 135 -11.25 10.51 42.50
C GLU A 135 -10.10 9.66 43.03
N GLN A 136 -8.98 10.29 43.40
CA GLN A 136 -7.95 9.60 44.15
C GLN A 136 -8.36 9.58 45.63
N PRO A 137 -8.39 8.40 46.29
CA PRO A 137 -8.68 8.34 47.71
C PRO A 137 -7.67 9.20 48.49
N PRO A 138 -8.10 9.94 49.52
CA PRO A 138 -7.23 10.83 50.27
C PRO A 138 -6.15 10.03 51.03
N SER A 139 -5.02 9.80 50.39
CA SER A 139 -3.82 9.24 51.03
C SER A 139 -3.24 10.27 51.99
N ARG A 140 -3.39 10.02 53.30
CA ARG A 140 -2.97 10.92 54.39
C ARG A 140 -1.45 11.11 54.55
N LYS A 141 -0.60 10.57 53.67
CA LYS A 141 0.86 10.59 53.87
C LYS A 141 1.66 10.56 52.56
N THR A 142 1.69 11.67 51.81
CA THR A 142 2.81 11.97 50.89
C THR A 142 2.70 13.42 50.42
N LYS A 143 3.60 14.30 50.89
CA LYS A 143 3.62 15.72 50.49
C LYS A 143 4.13 15.97 49.06
N ASN A 144 4.58 14.94 48.33
CA ASN A 144 5.18 15.07 46.99
C ASN A 144 4.57 14.08 45.97
N LEU A 145 3.25 14.02 45.84
CA LEU A 145 2.64 13.44 44.65
C LEU A 145 2.50 14.54 43.61
N VAL A 146 3.39 14.54 42.61
CA VAL A 146 3.25 15.34 41.40
C VAL A 146 1.97 14.85 40.73
N ALA A 147 0.88 15.60 40.87
CA ALA A 147 -0.34 15.35 40.12
C ALA A 147 -0.01 15.64 38.64
N LEU A 148 0.10 14.59 37.83
CA LEU A 148 0.20 14.75 36.39
C LEU A 148 -1.09 15.46 35.90
N PRO A 149 -0.99 16.45 35.02
CA PRO A 149 -2.17 17.12 34.50
C PRO A 149 -3.03 16.13 33.71
N ASN A 150 -4.34 16.17 33.94
CA ASN A 150 -5.26 15.38 33.14
C ASN A 150 -5.50 16.12 31.82
N LEU A 151 -5.30 15.41 30.70
CA LEU A 151 -5.41 15.93 29.35
C LEU A 151 -6.75 15.48 28.75
N MET A 152 -7.46 16.40 28.09
CA MET A 152 -8.70 16.11 27.36
C MET A 152 -8.70 16.84 26.02
N LEU A 153 -9.02 16.15 24.93
CA LEU A 153 -9.18 16.77 23.61
C LEU A 153 -10.59 17.33 23.47
N LEU A 154 -10.73 18.44 22.76
CA LEU A 154 -11.98 19.17 22.60
C LEU A 154 -12.52 19.08 21.19
N ASP A 155 -13.84 18.99 21.10
CA ASP A 155 -14.58 19.08 19.84
C ASP A 155 -14.91 20.55 19.53
N ALA A 156 -14.23 21.10 18.50
CA ALA A 156 -14.44 22.48 18.06
C ALA A 156 -15.69 22.66 17.18
N SER A 157 -16.42 21.59 16.86
CA SER A 157 -17.65 21.66 16.04
C SER A 157 -18.88 22.13 16.83
N GLN A 158 -18.77 22.20 18.16
CA GLN A 158 -19.82 22.65 19.08
C GLN A 158 -19.25 23.53 20.19
N CYS A 159 -20.14 24.15 20.97
CA CYS A 159 -19.74 24.88 22.17
C CYS A 159 -19.27 23.92 23.25
N VAL A 160 -18.06 24.12 23.74
CA VAL A 160 -17.47 23.33 24.83
C VAL A 160 -17.85 23.97 26.16
N ASN A 161 -18.51 23.20 27.03
CA ASN A 161 -18.99 23.66 28.33
C ASN A 161 -18.08 23.15 29.45
N ILE A 162 -17.41 24.06 30.14
CA ILE A 162 -16.54 23.74 31.28
C ILE A 162 -17.23 24.11 32.59
N THR A 163 -17.46 23.12 33.45
CA THR A 163 -18.12 23.34 34.75
C THR A 163 -17.14 23.25 35.90
N PHE A 164 -17.15 24.28 36.74
CA PHE A 164 -16.39 24.39 37.98
C PHE A 164 -17.31 24.25 39.19
N GLU A 165 -16.82 23.65 40.27
CA GLU A 165 -17.45 23.72 41.60
C GLU A 165 -16.61 24.60 42.51
N ASP A 166 -17.27 25.55 43.17
CA ASP A 166 -16.70 26.29 44.28
C ASP A 166 -17.73 26.34 45.44
N ARG A 167 -17.32 26.85 46.60
CA ARG A 167 -18.15 27.03 47.79
C ARG A 167 -19.42 27.85 47.56
N ASN A 168 -19.48 28.63 46.47
CA ASN A 168 -20.63 29.45 46.10
C ASN A 168 -21.57 28.79 45.07
N GLY A 169 -21.31 27.54 44.66
CA GLY A 169 -22.12 26.81 43.69
C GLY A 169 -21.34 26.40 42.44
N ARG A 170 -22.08 25.99 41.40
CA ARG A 170 -21.52 25.59 40.11
C ARG A 170 -21.45 26.79 39.17
N MET A 171 -20.33 26.89 38.46
CA MET A 171 -20.11 27.91 37.45
C MET A 171 -19.77 27.23 36.12
N THR A 172 -20.34 27.72 35.03
CA THR A 172 -20.06 27.22 33.68
C THR A 172 -19.35 28.30 32.86
N VAL A 173 -18.34 27.87 32.11
CA VAL A 173 -17.66 28.69 31.09
C VAL A 173 -17.88 28.02 29.75
N ASN A 174 -18.31 28.81 28.76
CA ASN A 174 -18.60 28.33 27.42
C ASN A 174 -17.45 28.74 26.50
N LEU A 175 -16.87 27.77 25.78
CA LEU A 175 -15.79 27.99 24.83
C LEU A 175 -16.27 27.69 23.41
N TRP A 176 -16.13 28.67 22.53
CA TRP A 176 -16.33 28.52 21.09
C TRP A 176 -14.96 28.53 20.43
N LEU A 177 -14.55 27.43 19.81
CA LEU A 177 -13.21 27.24 19.29
C LEU A 177 -13.22 27.23 17.76
N VAL A 178 -12.24 27.86 17.14
CA VAL A 178 -12.01 27.68 15.69
C VAL A 178 -11.42 26.29 15.47
N HIS A 179 -11.83 25.60 14.40
CA HIS A 179 -11.26 24.31 14.07
C HIS A 179 -9.74 24.44 13.82
N PRO A 180 -8.86 23.63 14.47
CA PRO A 180 -7.40 23.81 14.32
C PRO A 180 -6.88 23.67 12.89
N GLY A 181 -7.58 22.93 12.03
CA GLY A 181 -7.27 22.88 10.59
C GLY A 181 -7.34 24.24 9.90
N ASP A 182 -8.22 25.15 10.33
CA ASP A 182 -8.31 26.51 9.79
C ASP A 182 -7.18 27.42 10.30
N LEU A 183 -6.54 27.05 11.43
CA LEU A 183 -5.45 27.79 12.05
C LEU A 183 -4.07 27.33 11.56
N LEU A 184 -3.93 26.04 11.24
CA LEU A 184 -2.65 25.43 10.82
C LEU A 184 -2.37 25.58 9.31
N ASN A 185 -3.34 25.97 8.50
CA ASN A 185 -3.25 26.05 7.02
C ASN A 185 -2.63 27.36 6.48
N VAL A 186 -1.73 28.03 7.19
CA VAL A 186 -1.06 29.24 6.66
C VAL A 186 0.05 28.91 5.65
N HIS A 187 0.53 27.66 5.56
CA HIS A 187 1.40 27.20 4.48
C HIS A 187 1.28 25.69 4.30
N GLU A 188 0.57 25.24 3.26
CA GLU A 188 0.94 24.10 2.41
C GLU A 188 -0.21 23.76 1.44
N GLU A 189 0.14 23.70 0.16
CA GLU A 189 -0.72 23.31 -0.94
C GLU A 189 -1.30 21.90 -0.71
N ARG A 190 -2.62 21.82 -0.49
CA ARG A 190 -3.35 20.55 -0.54
C ARG A 190 -4.78 20.74 -1.02
N GLU A 191 -4.93 21.36 -2.18
CA GLU A 191 -6.15 21.25 -2.99
C GLU A 191 -6.16 19.87 -3.67
N GLU A 192 -6.63 18.82 -2.99
CA GLU A 192 -7.17 17.62 -3.68
C GLU A 192 -7.96 16.64 -2.79
N GLU A 193 -7.97 16.79 -1.45
CA GLU A 193 -8.72 15.86 -0.56
C GLU A 193 -10.08 16.42 -0.04
N ALA A 194 -10.41 17.68 -0.30
CA ALA A 194 -11.55 18.35 0.33
C ALA A 194 -12.92 18.14 -0.35
N GLN A 195 -13.02 17.40 -1.46
CA GLN A 195 -14.29 17.26 -2.21
C GLN A 195 -15.16 16.06 -1.84
N ASN A 196 -14.72 15.14 -0.96
CA ASN A 196 -15.49 13.92 -0.64
C ASN A 196 -15.84 13.73 0.84
N SER A 197 -15.65 14.75 1.68
CA SER A 197 -15.99 14.68 3.10
C SER A 197 -17.24 15.51 3.39
N THR A 198 -18.41 14.99 3.09
CA THR A 198 -19.65 15.54 3.64
C THR A 198 -19.62 15.30 5.15
N PRO A 199 -19.73 16.32 6.02
CA PRO A 199 -19.91 16.09 7.44
C PRO A 199 -21.27 15.42 7.61
N LEU A 200 -21.30 14.16 8.02
CA LEU A 200 -22.53 13.55 8.49
C LEU A 200 -22.88 14.22 9.81
N HIS A 201 -23.95 15.04 9.79
CA HIS A 201 -24.65 15.45 10.99
C HIS A 201 -25.01 14.17 11.77
N LEU A 202 -24.37 13.95 12.91
CA LEU A 202 -24.88 12.98 13.89
C LEU A 202 -26.18 13.57 14.43
N ASP A 203 -27.30 12.95 14.04
CA ASP A 203 -28.55 13.11 14.78
C ASP A 203 -28.29 12.73 16.24
N SER A 204 -28.33 13.74 17.10
CA SER A 204 -28.26 13.66 18.54
C SER A 204 -29.50 12.94 19.08
N SER A 205 -29.53 11.61 18.98
CA SER A 205 -30.57 10.76 19.58
C SER A 205 -30.14 9.31 19.73
N GLN A 206 -29.02 9.05 20.42
CA GLN A 206 -28.85 7.75 21.09
C GLN A 206 -28.35 7.97 22.51
N SER A 207 -29.30 7.80 23.43
CA SER A 207 -29.12 7.64 24.86
C SER A 207 -27.97 6.67 25.18
N SER A 208 -26.95 7.19 25.86
CA SER A 208 -25.85 6.42 26.44
C SER A 208 -26.39 5.32 27.37
N PRO A 209 -26.04 4.03 27.17
CA PRO A 209 -26.22 3.03 28.21
C PRO A 209 -25.27 3.35 29.37
N SER A 210 -25.84 3.47 30.56
CA SER A 210 -25.14 3.55 31.83
C SER A 210 -24.16 2.38 31.98
N GLY A 211 -22.88 2.64 31.77
CA GLY A 211 -21.79 1.72 32.06
C GLY A 211 -20.54 2.54 32.35
N SER A 212 -19.83 2.22 33.42
CA SER A 212 -18.58 2.87 33.81
C SER A 212 -17.53 2.69 32.71
N ARG A 213 -17.52 3.57 31.73
CA ARG A 213 -16.44 3.68 30.75
C ARG A 213 -15.22 4.22 31.49
N ASN A 214 -14.25 3.34 31.73
CA ASN A 214 -12.97 3.71 32.31
C ASN A 214 -12.31 4.77 31.41
N GLY A 215 -11.96 5.91 32.02
CA GLY A 215 -11.68 7.16 31.31
C GLY A 215 -10.45 7.19 30.40
N ALA A 216 -10.42 8.25 29.59
CA ALA A 216 -9.32 8.74 28.76
C ALA A 216 -8.81 7.83 27.61
N GLY A 217 -9.39 6.65 27.38
CA GLY A 217 -8.87 5.66 26.41
C GLY A 217 -9.56 5.61 25.04
N ASP A 218 -10.89 5.72 25.00
CA ASP A 218 -11.63 5.22 23.83
C ASP A 218 -12.10 6.37 22.93
N HIS A 219 -11.16 6.92 22.16
CA HIS A 219 -11.44 7.95 21.14
C HIS A 219 -12.26 7.41 19.95
N TYR A 220 -12.49 6.10 19.90
CA TYR A 220 -13.09 5.41 18.76
C TYR A 220 -14.28 4.59 19.22
N ILE A 221 -15.41 4.82 18.58
CA ILE A 221 -16.63 4.03 18.75
C ILE A 221 -16.50 2.81 17.84
N TRP A 222 -16.52 1.63 18.45
CA TRP A 222 -16.52 0.35 17.74
C TRP A 222 -17.88 -0.31 17.89
N ASP A 223 -18.62 -0.42 16.79
CA ASP A 223 -19.79 -1.28 16.73
C ASP A 223 -19.35 -2.71 16.40
N ARG A 224 -19.37 -3.58 17.40
CA ARG A 224 -18.98 -4.99 17.28
C ARG A 224 -19.94 -5.82 16.43
N PHE A 225 -21.16 -5.34 16.23
CA PHE A 225 -22.20 -6.03 15.47
C PHE A 225 -22.25 -5.59 14.00
N ALA A 226 -21.54 -4.51 13.66
CA ALA A 226 -21.40 -4.06 12.28
C ALA A 226 -20.63 -5.09 11.43
N GLU A 227 -20.96 -5.13 10.14
CA GLU A 227 -20.28 -6.01 9.19
C GLU A 227 -18.78 -5.67 9.12
N PRO A 228 -17.89 -6.65 9.33
CA PRO A 228 -16.46 -6.43 9.25
C PRO A 228 -16.02 -6.09 7.83
N VAL A 229 -15.02 -5.22 7.71
CA VAL A 229 -14.40 -4.89 6.40
C VAL A 229 -13.52 -6.04 5.90
N SER A 230 -12.94 -6.80 6.83
CA SER A 230 -12.22 -8.05 6.56
C SER A 230 -12.23 -8.93 7.81
N HIS A 231 -11.71 -10.16 7.72
CA HIS A 231 -11.73 -11.16 8.80
C HIS A 231 -11.26 -10.64 10.19
N LYS A 232 -10.43 -9.59 10.24
CA LYS A 232 -9.93 -8.97 11.49
C LYS A 232 -10.06 -7.45 11.51
N SER A 233 -10.76 -6.82 10.56
CA SER A 233 -10.80 -5.35 10.49
C SER A 233 -12.22 -4.81 10.48
N TYR A 234 -12.46 -3.78 11.29
CA TYR A 234 -13.76 -3.17 11.52
C TYR A 234 -13.72 -1.68 11.23
N ARG A 235 -14.85 -1.12 10.80
CA ARG A 235 -15.02 0.33 10.76
C ARG A 235 -15.16 0.84 12.19
N VAL A 236 -14.45 1.91 12.50
CA VAL A 236 -14.58 2.61 13.77
C VAL A 236 -14.77 4.09 13.51
N VAL A 237 -15.56 4.75 14.35
CA VAL A 237 -15.84 6.17 14.20
C VAL A 237 -15.08 6.91 15.28
N HIS A 238 -14.24 7.87 14.88
CA HIS A 238 -13.60 8.74 15.86
C HIS A 238 -14.68 9.62 16.52
N GLN A 239 -14.81 9.51 17.84
CA GLN A 239 -15.94 10.06 18.60
C GLN A 239 -16.07 11.59 18.45
N PHE A 240 -14.96 12.31 18.29
CA PHE A 240 -14.95 13.77 18.29
C PHE A 240 -14.90 14.40 16.89
N THR A 241 -14.44 13.67 15.87
CA THR A 241 -14.35 14.20 14.50
C THR A 241 -15.41 13.60 13.58
N GLY A 242 -16.09 12.54 14.02
CA GLY A 242 -16.96 11.72 13.17
C GLY A 242 -16.22 10.96 12.08
N GLU A 243 -14.88 11.03 12.03
CA GLU A 243 -14.10 10.43 10.95
C GLU A 243 -14.14 8.91 11.05
N VAL A 244 -14.50 8.26 9.94
CA VAL A 244 -14.48 6.80 9.84
C VAL A 244 -13.06 6.33 9.56
N LYS A 245 -12.51 5.53 10.47
CA LYS A 245 -11.22 4.84 10.33
C LYS A 245 -11.44 3.33 10.28
N ILE A 246 -10.35 2.59 10.03
CA ILE A 246 -10.34 1.13 10.08
C ILE A 246 -9.51 0.68 11.28
N ALA A 247 -10.09 -0.19 12.10
CA ALA A 247 -9.40 -0.84 13.22
C ALA A 247 -9.15 -2.31 12.91
N LYS A 248 -7.89 -2.74 12.91
CA LYS A 248 -7.53 -4.17 12.93
C LYS A 248 -7.57 -4.65 14.37
N VAL A 249 -8.36 -5.67 14.67
CA VAL A 249 -8.53 -6.24 16.02
C VAL A 249 -7.78 -7.57 16.17
N PHE A 250 -7.25 -7.80 17.37
CA PHE A 250 -6.47 -8.98 17.72
C PHE A 250 -7.27 -9.78 18.76
N LEU A 251 -8.16 -10.65 18.27
CA LEU A 251 -9.18 -11.33 19.08
C LEU A 251 -8.71 -12.65 19.73
N GLN A 252 -7.58 -13.21 19.31
CA GLN A 252 -7.20 -14.59 19.65
C GLN A 252 -5.93 -14.67 20.51
N GLY A 253 -6.04 -15.40 21.62
CA GLY A 253 -4.91 -15.91 22.41
C GLY A 253 -4.32 -14.95 23.44
N ASP A 254 -3.53 -15.53 24.35
CA ASP A 254 -2.81 -14.80 25.40
C ASP A 254 -1.73 -13.85 24.83
N THR A 255 -1.39 -13.99 23.54
CA THR A 255 -0.40 -13.19 22.83
C THR A 255 -0.98 -12.00 22.08
N ALA A 256 -2.30 -11.81 22.04
CA ALA A 256 -2.95 -10.79 21.21
C ALA A 256 -2.36 -9.37 21.37
N VAL A 257 -1.98 -8.98 22.59
CA VAL A 257 -1.32 -7.70 22.88
C VAL A 257 0.08 -7.66 22.28
N LYS A 258 0.86 -8.74 22.44
CA LYS A 258 2.22 -8.87 21.91
C LYS A 258 2.22 -8.86 20.39
N ASP A 259 1.28 -9.57 19.77
CA ASP A 259 1.15 -9.64 18.32
C ASP A 259 0.75 -8.27 17.74
N ARG A 260 -0.20 -7.58 18.39
CA ARG A 260 -0.53 -6.19 18.07
C ARG A 260 0.69 -5.28 18.15
N ASP A 261 1.44 -5.34 19.24
CA ASP A 261 2.56 -4.44 19.50
C ASP A 261 3.73 -4.69 18.54
N LEU A 262 3.99 -5.96 18.22
CA LEU A 262 4.98 -6.36 17.21
C LEU A 262 4.60 -5.80 15.84
N GLU A 263 3.36 -6.04 15.41
CA GLU A 263 2.89 -5.56 14.10
C GLU A 263 2.87 -4.02 14.05
N PHE A 264 2.44 -3.36 15.13
CA PHE A 264 2.47 -1.90 15.25
C PHE A 264 3.88 -1.33 15.14
N LEU A 265 4.85 -1.92 15.82
CA LEU A 265 6.25 -1.47 15.76
C LEU A 265 6.81 -1.51 14.34
N ILE A 266 6.41 -2.50 13.55
CA ILE A 266 6.86 -2.67 12.16
C ILE A 266 6.26 -1.59 11.25
N PHE A 267 4.96 -1.31 11.38
CA PHE A 267 4.19 -0.51 10.41
C PHE A 267 3.85 0.92 10.87
N ALA A 268 4.18 1.31 12.10
CA ALA A 268 3.97 2.67 12.62
C ALA A 268 5.14 3.64 12.29
N LYS A 269 5.87 3.40 11.19
CA LYS A 269 7.01 4.23 10.78
C LYS A 269 6.57 5.43 9.94
N GLU A 270 7.25 6.56 10.09
CA GLU A 270 7.00 7.76 9.27
C GLU A 270 7.40 7.54 7.80
N ASN A 271 8.55 6.89 7.57
CA ASN A 271 9.09 6.57 6.24
C ASN A 271 8.68 5.16 5.78
N LEU A 272 7.39 4.82 5.91
CA LEU A 272 6.85 3.56 5.40
C LEU A 272 6.72 3.59 3.88
N HIS A 273 7.00 2.48 3.20
CA HIS A 273 6.84 2.39 1.75
C HIS A 273 5.36 2.61 1.35
N ARG A 274 5.13 3.39 0.28
CA ARG A 274 3.79 3.81 -0.18
C ARG A 274 2.80 2.69 -0.51
N SER A 275 3.30 1.48 -0.77
CA SER A 275 2.51 0.28 -1.04
C SER A 275 2.29 -0.59 0.21
N LEU A 276 2.55 -0.07 1.40
CA LEU A 276 2.24 -0.70 2.69
C LEU A 276 1.22 0.18 3.46
N VAL A 277 0.45 -0.45 4.34
CA VAL A 277 -0.55 0.23 5.18
C VAL A 277 0.14 0.79 6.41
N ARG A 278 0.03 2.10 6.61
CA ARG A 278 0.58 2.78 7.78
C ARG A 278 -0.30 2.56 9.00
N TYR A 279 0.34 2.19 10.11
CA TYR A 279 -0.34 2.03 11.38
C TYR A 279 -0.25 3.36 12.14
N GLN A 280 -1.40 3.87 12.54
CA GLN A 280 -1.50 5.21 13.12
C GLN A 280 -1.42 5.16 14.63
N LYS A 281 -2.19 4.25 15.24
CA LYS A 281 -2.31 4.19 16.70
C LYS A 281 -2.62 2.77 17.19
N ALA A 282 -1.86 2.28 18.15
CA ALA A 282 -2.23 1.10 18.93
C ALA A 282 -3.16 1.52 20.08
N ILE A 283 -4.28 0.80 20.23
CA ILE A 283 -5.33 1.09 21.23
C ILE A 283 -5.93 -0.20 21.80
N LEU A 284 -6.83 -0.03 22.76
CA LEU A 284 -7.78 -1.06 23.20
C LEU A 284 -9.18 -0.58 22.80
N LEU A 285 -9.94 -1.39 22.08
CA LEU A 285 -11.34 -1.11 21.76
C LEU A 285 -12.23 -1.99 22.62
N ASP A 286 -12.90 -1.42 23.62
CA ASP A 286 -13.73 -2.17 24.58
C ASP A 286 -12.96 -3.35 25.20
N GLY A 287 -11.67 -3.14 25.52
CA GLY A 287 -10.77 -4.15 26.08
C GLY A 287 -10.09 -5.10 25.08
N VAL A 288 -10.37 -4.99 23.78
CA VAL A 288 -9.73 -5.79 22.73
C VAL A 288 -8.53 -5.02 22.13
N PRO A 289 -7.32 -5.60 22.08
CA PRO A 289 -6.18 -4.99 21.41
C PRO A 289 -6.46 -4.71 19.93
N ALA A 290 -6.22 -3.48 19.51
CA ALA A 290 -6.49 -3.05 18.14
C ALA A 290 -5.47 -2.03 17.64
N VAL A 291 -5.34 -1.91 16.31
CA VAL A 291 -4.58 -0.86 15.66
C VAL A 291 -5.47 -0.08 14.70
N ILE A 292 -5.40 1.25 14.79
CA ILE A 292 -6.04 2.16 13.84
C ILE A 292 -5.16 2.35 12.61
N THR A 293 -5.78 2.26 11.45
CA THR A 293 -5.18 2.40 10.12
C THR A 293 -6.01 3.35 9.26
N ASP A 294 -5.41 3.81 8.17
CA ASP A 294 -6.12 4.59 7.16
C ASP A 294 -7.27 3.82 6.51
N LYS A 295 -8.29 4.57 6.11
CA LYS A 295 -9.39 4.02 5.31
C LYS A 295 -8.91 3.83 3.86
N HIS A 296 -9.22 2.68 3.27
CA HIS A 296 -8.86 2.34 1.90
C HIS A 296 -10.11 2.03 1.08
N ASP A 297 -11.04 2.98 1.07
CA ASP A 297 -12.26 2.88 0.28
C ASP A 297 -11.96 2.71 -1.20
N SER A 298 -12.86 2.02 -1.90
CA SER A 298 -12.77 1.74 -3.34
C SER A 298 -11.57 0.87 -3.76
N MET A 299 -10.85 0.27 -2.80
CA MET A 299 -9.88 -0.78 -3.07
C MET A 299 -10.53 -2.15 -2.92
N VAL A 300 -10.19 -3.07 -3.81
CA VAL A 300 -10.70 -4.44 -3.83
C VAL A 300 -9.52 -5.40 -3.69
N SER A 301 -9.69 -6.51 -2.96
CA SER A 301 -8.65 -7.53 -2.89
C SER A 301 -8.46 -8.20 -4.25
N PHE A 302 -7.22 -8.52 -4.60
CA PHE A 302 -6.94 -9.23 -5.85
C PHE A 302 -7.63 -10.60 -5.86
N ALA A 303 -7.72 -11.29 -4.71
CA ALA A 303 -8.52 -12.50 -4.55
C ALA A 303 -10.01 -12.33 -4.92
N ALA A 304 -10.61 -11.16 -4.69
CA ALA A 304 -12.00 -10.91 -5.12
C ALA A 304 -12.11 -10.64 -6.64
N MET A 305 -11.02 -10.20 -7.28
CA MET A 305 -10.96 -10.03 -8.74
C MET A 305 -10.69 -11.34 -9.48
N GLU A 306 -10.00 -12.30 -8.85
CA GLU A 306 -9.57 -13.56 -9.48
C GLU A 306 -10.68 -14.34 -10.21
N PRO A 307 -11.88 -14.55 -9.63
CA PRO A 307 -12.95 -15.28 -10.31
C PRO A 307 -13.40 -14.63 -11.62
N GLY A 308 -13.23 -13.30 -11.76
CA GLY A 308 -13.58 -12.54 -12.96
C GLY A 308 -12.46 -12.42 -13.98
N LEU A 309 -11.23 -12.82 -13.66
CA LEU A 309 -10.10 -12.77 -14.61
C LEU A 309 -10.31 -13.59 -15.89
N PRO A 310 -10.94 -14.78 -15.88
CA PRO A 310 -11.24 -15.52 -17.11
C PRO A 310 -12.13 -14.74 -18.08
N ASP A 311 -13.02 -13.89 -17.57
CA ASP A 311 -13.94 -13.06 -18.36
C ASP A 311 -13.34 -11.68 -18.73
N MET A 312 -12.10 -11.41 -18.33
CA MET A 312 -11.39 -10.19 -18.68
C MET A 312 -10.55 -10.36 -19.95
N HIS A 313 -10.51 -9.33 -20.80
CA HIS A 313 -9.71 -9.34 -22.02
C HIS A 313 -8.22 -9.68 -21.72
N PRO A 314 -7.61 -10.68 -22.38
CA PRO A 314 -6.24 -11.11 -22.06
C PRO A 314 -5.17 -10.00 -22.12
N GLY A 315 -5.32 -9.07 -23.08
CA GLY A 315 -4.46 -7.89 -23.16
C GLY A 315 -4.57 -6.95 -21.96
N LEU A 316 -5.78 -6.79 -21.40
CA LEU A 316 -5.99 -5.99 -20.20
C LEU A 316 -5.35 -6.66 -18.99
N ARG A 317 -5.50 -7.98 -18.88
CA ARG A 317 -4.86 -8.78 -17.83
C ARG A 317 -3.35 -8.62 -17.82
N CYS A 318 -2.69 -8.74 -18.98
CA CYS A 318 -1.24 -8.53 -19.09
C CYS A 318 -0.84 -7.09 -18.74
N LYS A 319 -1.65 -6.10 -19.15
CA LYS A 319 -1.45 -4.69 -18.81
C LYS A 319 -1.54 -4.43 -17.29
N LEU A 320 -2.51 -5.04 -16.61
CA LEU A 320 -2.64 -4.93 -15.15
C LEU A 320 -1.48 -5.65 -14.44
N ALA A 321 -1.15 -6.87 -14.86
CA ALA A 321 -0.04 -7.65 -14.30
C ALA A 321 1.31 -6.90 -14.39
N THR A 322 1.57 -6.25 -15.52
CA THR A 322 2.80 -5.46 -15.72
C THR A 322 2.89 -4.30 -14.71
N GLN A 323 1.76 -3.65 -14.40
CA GLN A 323 1.69 -2.56 -13.42
C GLN A 323 1.86 -3.02 -11.96
N MET A 324 1.67 -4.32 -11.68
CA MET A 324 1.83 -4.87 -10.33
C MET A 324 3.30 -5.12 -9.94
N PHE A 325 4.20 -5.34 -10.91
CA PHE A 325 5.62 -5.67 -10.65
C PHE A 325 6.29 -4.70 -9.70
N ARG A 326 6.43 -3.43 -10.10
CA ARG A 326 7.17 -2.44 -9.33
C ARG A 326 6.62 -2.25 -7.91
N PRO A 327 5.33 -1.93 -7.70
CA PRO A 327 4.82 -1.66 -6.36
C PRO A 327 4.87 -2.89 -5.43
N LEU A 328 4.67 -4.11 -5.94
CA LEU A 328 4.79 -5.33 -5.12
C LEU A 328 6.26 -5.61 -4.76
N PHE A 329 7.14 -5.65 -5.77
CA PHE A 329 8.55 -5.96 -5.50
C PHE A 329 9.24 -4.90 -4.66
N SER A 330 8.93 -3.62 -4.84
CA SER A 330 9.51 -2.55 -4.02
C SER A 330 8.97 -2.58 -2.58
N ALA A 331 7.71 -2.99 -2.36
CA ALA A 331 7.18 -3.20 -1.02
C ALA A 331 7.87 -4.38 -0.33
N VAL A 332 8.01 -5.52 -1.00
CA VAL A 332 8.67 -6.71 -0.43
C VAL A 332 10.17 -6.46 -0.20
N ASP A 333 10.87 -5.81 -1.14
CA ASP A 333 12.27 -5.40 -0.94
C ASP A 333 12.41 -4.44 0.26
N TRP A 334 11.48 -3.51 0.43
CA TRP A 334 11.47 -2.65 1.63
C TRP A 334 11.31 -3.47 2.91
N LEU A 335 10.41 -4.45 2.95
CA LEU A 335 10.26 -5.35 4.11
C LEU A 335 11.58 -6.09 4.41
N HIS A 336 12.19 -6.70 3.39
CA HIS A 336 13.44 -7.45 3.55
C HIS A 336 14.60 -6.57 4.03
N ARG A 337 14.74 -5.35 3.50
CA ARG A 337 15.75 -4.37 3.98
C ARG A 337 15.52 -3.96 5.43
N ASN A 338 14.26 -3.98 5.88
CA ASN A 338 13.88 -3.72 7.27
C ASN A 338 13.88 -4.98 8.14
N LYS A 339 14.43 -6.11 7.66
CA LYS A 339 14.49 -7.39 8.38
C LYS A 339 13.11 -7.97 8.72
N VAL A 340 12.12 -7.64 7.90
CA VAL A 340 10.72 -8.08 8.03
C VAL A 340 10.42 -9.07 6.91
N PHE A 341 9.76 -10.18 7.25
CA PHE A 341 9.12 -11.08 6.29
C PHE A 341 7.60 -10.91 6.39
N HIS A 342 6.92 -10.89 5.25
CA HIS A 342 5.46 -10.89 5.21
C HIS A 342 4.89 -12.23 5.71
N GLY A 343 5.61 -13.32 5.45
CA GLY A 343 5.32 -14.69 5.91
C GLY A 343 4.30 -15.44 5.06
N SER A 344 3.35 -14.73 4.45
CA SER A 344 2.38 -15.32 3.53
C SER A 344 1.90 -14.30 2.49
N LEU A 345 2.49 -14.32 1.29
CA LEU A 345 2.06 -13.49 0.18
C LEU A 345 1.09 -14.27 -0.69
N THR A 346 -0.18 -13.87 -0.69
CA THR A 346 -1.26 -14.49 -1.47
C THR A 346 -2.05 -13.43 -2.21
N SER A 347 -3.00 -13.85 -3.04
CA SER A 347 -3.94 -12.95 -3.72
C SER A 347 -4.81 -12.14 -2.76
N ALA A 348 -5.05 -12.62 -1.53
CA ALA A 348 -5.75 -11.86 -0.51
C ALA A 348 -4.87 -10.75 0.11
N SER A 349 -3.56 -10.90 0.02
CA SER A 349 -2.56 -9.96 0.54
C SER A 349 -2.36 -8.73 -0.34
N VAL A 350 -3.11 -8.57 -1.42
CA VAL A 350 -2.98 -7.43 -2.34
C VAL A 350 -4.33 -6.73 -2.50
N LEU A 351 -4.36 -5.42 -2.19
CA LEU A 351 -5.48 -4.55 -2.51
C LEU A 351 -5.15 -3.70 -3.73
N LEU A 352 -6.12 -3.57 -4.64
CA LEU A 352 -6.00 -2.85 -5.89
C LEU A 352 -7.12 -1.81 -6.01
N ARG A 353 -6.77 -0.63 -6.54
CA ARG A 353 -7.74 0.31 -7.11
C ARG A 353 -7.44 0.43 -8.60
N VAL A 354 -8.39 -0.01 -9.41
CA VAL A 354 -8.31 0.07 -10.87
C VAL A 354 -9.28 1.15 -11.35
N VAL A 355 -8.78 2.10 -12.13
CA VAL A 355 -9.57 3.15 -12.80
C VAL A 355 -9.14 3.18 -14.26
N ASP A 356 -10.09 3.10 -15.18
CA ASP A 356 -9.84 3.11 -16.64
C ASP A 356 -8.70 2.17 -17.06
N ASP A 357 -8.76 0.91 -16.60
CA ASP A 357 -7.76 -0.12 -16.91
C ASP A 357 -6.32 0.17 -16.42
N VAL A 358 -6.18 1.03 -15.41
CA VAL A 358 -4.91 1.42 -14.79
C VAL A 358 -4.98 1.21 -13.28
N ILE A 359 -3.93 0.60 -12.71
CA ILE A 359 -3.77 0.46 -11.27
C ILE A 359 -3.30 1.82 -10.74
N VAL A 360 -4.23 2.57 -10.16
CA VAL A 360 -3.93 3.89 -9.57
C VAL A 360 -3.36 3.76 -8.16
N LYS A 361 -3.67 2.67 -7.45
CA LYS A 361 -3.15 2.37 -6.12
C LYS A 361 -3.06 0.86 -5.89
N LEU A 362 -1.95 0.43 -5.29
CA LEU A 362 -1.73 -0.95 -4.86
C LEU A 362 -1.14 -0.94 -3.45
N LEU A 363 -1.76 -1.70 -2.56
CA LEU A 363 -1.30 -1.92 -1.19
C LEU A 363 -1.12 -3.42 -0.94
N LEU A 364 0.02 -3.77 -0.36
CA LEU A 364 0.26 -5.08 0.24
C LEU A 364 -0.33 -5.06 1.65
N VAL A 365 -1.14 -6.06 2.00
CA VAL A 365 -1.93 -6.15 3.25
C VAL A 365 -1.89 -7.57 3.83
N ASP A 366 -2.57 -7.77 4.96
CA ASP A 366 -2.64 -9.05 5.69
C ASP A 366 -1.31 -9.47 6.32
N TYR A 367 -0.78 -8.60 7.17
CA TYR A 367 0.45 -8.82 7.93
C TYR A 367 0.28 -9.79 9.11
N SER A 368 -0.76 -10.62 9.10
CA SER A 368 -1.07 -11.54 10.21
C SER A 368 0.01 -12.61 10.43
N SER A 369 0.85 -12.86 9.43
CA SER A 369 1.97 -13.81 9.48
C SER A 369 3.34 -13.11 9.48
N VAL A 370 3.36 -11.79 9.72
CA VAL A 370 4.60 -11.01 9.70
C VAL A 370 5.52 -11.44 10.85
N TYR A 371 6.81 -11.48 10.58
CA TYR A 371 7.82 -11.70 11.62
C TYR A 371 9.11 -10.97 11.29
N LEU A 372 9.92 -10.76 12.34
CA LEU A 372 11.25 -10.17 12.27
C LEU A 372 12.30 -11.28 12.32
N THR A 373 13.43 -11.06 11.63
CA THR A 373 14.64 -11.83 11.91
C THR A 373 15.40 -11.25 13.08
N ASP A 374 16.06 -12.10 13.87
CA ASP A 374 16.82 -11.66 15.03
C ASP A 374 17.97 -10.71 14.68
N LEU A 375 18.27 -9.81 15.62
CA LEU A 375 19.37 -8.85 15.50
C LEU A 375 20.71 -9.61 15.47
N GLY A 376 21.42 -9.54 14.34
CA GLY A 376 22.72 -10.17 14.14
C GLY A 376 22.69 -11.38 13.21
N GLU A 377 21.51 -11.90 12.86
CA GLU A 377 21.40 -13.00 11.91
C GLU A 377 21.43 -12.51 10.44
N SER A 378 22.07 -13.30 9.59
CA SER A 378 22.00 -13.12 8.14
C SER A 378 20.58 -13.37 7.65
N MET A 379 20.09 -12.54 6.72
CA MET A 379 18.75 -12.78 6.16
C MET A 379 18.71 -14.14 5.47
N PRO A 380 17.69 -14.98 5.72
CA PRO A 380 17.56 -16.27 5.08
C PRO A 380 17.23 -16.11 3.59
N GLU A 381 18.25 -16.21 2.73
CA GLU A 381 18.11 -16.00 1.28
C GLU A 381 17.02 -16.86 0.65
N LYS A 382 16.84 -18.09 1.12
CA LYS A 382 15.80 -18.99 0.61
C LYS A 382 14.40 -18.43 0.82
N LEU A 383 14.15 -17.81 1.98
CA LEU A 383 12.86 -17.20 2.30
C LEU A 383 12.65 -15.90 1.51
N ILE A 384 13.70 -15.10 1.32
CA ILE A 384 13.66 -13.91 0.46
C ILE A 384 13.22 -14.27 -0.96
N ARG A 385 13.85 -15.30 -1.54
CA ARG A 385 13.54 -15.78 -2.89
C ARG A 385 12.14 -16.39 -2.97
N HIS A 386 11.71 -17.08 -1.91
CA HIS A 386 10.37 -17.64 -1.83
C HIS A 386 9.29 -16.55 -1.86
N GLU A 387 9.41 -15.49 -1.06
CA GLU A 387 8.46 -14.36 -1.11
C GLU A 387 8.50 -13.67 -2.49
N GLY A 388 9.67 -13.58 -3.12
CA GLY A 388 9.80 -13.14 -4.50
C GLY A 388 8.99 -14.01 -5.48
N SER A 389 9.04 -15.34 -5.33
CA SER A 389 8.28 -16.26 -6.17
C SER A 389 6.77 -16.14 -5.95
N GLN A 390 6.31 -15.90 -4.71
CA GLN A 390 4.90 -15.68 -4.40
C GLN A 390 4.36 -14.39 -5.06
N VAL A 391 5.17 -13.32 -5.10
CA VAL A 391 4.81 -12.10 -5.85
C VAL A 391 4.61 -12.40 -7.33
N VAL A 392 5.53 -13.17 -7.93
CA VAL A 392 5.40 -13.52 -9.35
C VAL A 392 4.20 -14.42 -9.60
N ASP A 393 3.83 -15.30 -8.67
CA ASP A 393 2.66 -16.16 -8.82
C ASP A 393 1.35 -15.35 -8.86
N ILE A 394 1.25 -14.30 -8.04
CA ILE A 394 0.13 -13.34 -8.08
C ILE A 394 0.07 -12.65 -9.46
N ILE A 395 1.23 -12.19 -9.96
CA ILE A 395 1.33 -11.53 -11.28
C ILE A 395 1.02 -12.50 -12.42
N ALA A 396 1.52 -13.74 -12.35
CA ALA A 396 1.29 -14.81 -13.30
C ALA A 396 -0.19 -15.19 -13.36
N THR A 397 -0.85 -15.25 -12.20
CA THR A 397 -2.30 -15.50 -12.10
C THR A 397 -3.10 -14.39 -12.79
N CYS A 398 -2.71 -13.13 -12.57
CA CYS A 398 -3.31 -11.99 -13.27
C CYS A 398 -3.20 -12.17 -14.80
N ALA A 399 -1.99 -12.33 -15.33
CA ALA A 399 -1.74 -12.35 -16.77
C ALA A 399 -2.12 -13.67 -17.48
N ASN A 400 -2.03 -14.80 -16.78
CA ASN A 400 -2.13 -16.18 -17.30
C ASN A 400 -1.25 -16.42 -18.56
N ILE A 401 -0.06 -15.82 -18.59
CA ILE A 401 0.85 -15.92 -19.75
C ILE A 401 1.32 -17.35 -19.97
N TRP A 402 1.56 -18.10 -18.89
CA TRP A 402 1.89 -19.52 -18.98
C TRP A 402 0.80 -20.32 -19.71
N GLY A 403 -0.48 -20.07 -19.42
CA GLY A 403 -1.60 -20.71 -20.10
C GLY A 403 -1.65 -20.42 -21.61
N PHE A 404 -1.29 -19.20 -22.02
CA PHE A 404 -1.31 -18.81 -23.44
C PHE A 404 -0.06 -19.27 -24.20
N ARG A 405 1.13 -19.14 -23.60
CA ARG A 405 2.44 -19.18 -24.27
C ARG A 405 3.31 -20.37 -23.91
N LYS A 406 2.85 -21.27 -23.05
CA LYS A 406 3.57 -22.51 -22.74
C LYS A 406 3.89 -23.29 -24.01
N THR A 407 5.17 -23.60 -24.18
CA THR A 407 5.74 -24.40 -25.26
C THR A 407 6.88 -25.29 -24.76
N PRO A 408 7.12 -26.45 -25.39
CA PRO A 408 8.32 -27.26 -25.16
C PRO A 408 9.60 -26.44 -25.36
N LEU A 409 10.61 -26.62 -24.49
CA LEU A 409 11.96 -26.16 -24.77
C LEU A 409 12.53 -26.91 -26.00
N PRO A 410 13.47 -26.33 -26.78
CA PRO A 410 14.10 -26.99 -27.91
C PRO A 410 14.75 -28.35 -27.55
N GLU A 411 15.22 -28.48 -26.32
CA GLU A 411 15.86 -29.70 -25.79
C GLU A 411 14.86 -30.80 -25.41
N LYS A 412 13.56 -30.49 -25.35
CA LYS A 412 12.51 -31.45 -24.96
C LYS A 412 12.34 -32.52 -26.02
N ARG A 413 12.58 -33.77 -25.63
CA ARG A 413 12.35 -34.94 -26.48
C ARG A 413 10.86 -35.25 -26.60
N ALA A 414 10.45 -35.83 -27.72
CA ALA A 414 9.09 -36.27 -27.92
C ALA A 414 8.67 -37.24 -26.81
N LEU A 415 7.54 -36.99 -26.17
CA LEU A 415 7.09 -37.77 -25.01
C LEU A 415 6.94 -39.26 -25.34
N ARG A 416 6.52 -39.57 -26.58
CA ARG A 416 6.44 -40.94 -27.09
C ARG A 416 7.78 -41.68 -26.99
N ASP A 417 8.87 -41.05 -27.40
CA ASP A 417 10.20 -41.68 -27.43
C ASP A 417 10.72 -41.94 -26.02
N VAL A 418 10.48 -40.98 -25.13
CA VAL A 418 10.89 -41.11 -23.73
C VAL A 418 10.06 -42.17 -23.00
N ASN A 419 8.75 -42.25 -23.27
CA ASN A 419 7.88 -43.29 -22.74
C ASN A 419 8.29 -44.69 -23.22
N ILE A 420 8.64 -44.84 -24.51
CA ILE A 420 9.11 -46.13 -25.07
C ILE A 420 10.39 -46.57 -24.36
N ARG A 421 11.35 -45.67 -24.14
CA ARG A 421 12.60 -45.99 -23.44
C ARG A 421 12.37 -46.39 -21.98
N THR A 422 11.50 -45.68 -21.26
CA THR A 422 11.15 -46.04 -19.87
C THR A 422 10.45 -47.39 -19.80
N ALA A 423 9.48 -47.64 -20.69
CA ALA A 423 8.75 -48.92 -20.74
C ALA A 423 9.68 -50.09 -21.11
N ALA A 424 10.64 -49.88 -22.01
CA ALA A 424 11.64 -50.90 -22.34
C ALA A 424 12.52 -51.23 -21.14
N ALA A 425 13.02 -50.22 -20.41
CA ALA A 425 13.83 -50.43 -19.20
C ALA A 425 13.03 -51.13 -18.08
N GLU A 426 11.77 -50.75 -17.89
CA GLU A 426 10.86 -51.42 -16.96
C GLU A 426 10.65 -52.89 -17.33
N GLN A 427 10.41 -53.18 -18.62
CA GLN A 427 10.18 -54.52 -19.11
C GLN A 427 11.43 -55.39 -18.96
N SER A 428 12.63 -54.88 -19.25
CA SER A 428 13.89 -55.60 -19.03
C SER A 428 14.10 -55.94 -17.55
N HIS A 429 13.88 -54.99 -16.65
CA HIS A 429 13.96 -55.23 -15.20
C HIS A 429 12.92 -56.28 -14.74
N ARG A 430 11.69 -56.20 -15.25
CA ARG A 430 10.61 -57.13 -14.92
C ARG A 430 10.89 -58.55 -15.42
N ILE A 431 11.33 -58.71 -16.66
CA ILE A 431 11.69 -60.02 -17.23
C ILE A 431 12.82 -60.65 -16.42
N MET A 432 13.86 -59.87 -16.07
CA MET A 432 14.97 -60.38 -15.26
C MET A 432 14.50 -60.83 -13.88
N LYS A 433 13.64 -60.05 -13.20
CA LYS A 433 13.09 -60.40 -11.89
C LYS A 433 12.25 -61.69 -11.93
N LEU A 434 11.44 -61.87 -12.98
CA LEU A 434 10.63 -63.08 -13.17
C LEU A 434 11.48 -64.29 -13.54
N GLY A 435 12.46 -64.11 -14.43
CA GLY A 435 13.41 -65.17 -14.81
C GLY A 435 14.28 -65.61 -13.63
N ALA A 436 14.72 -64.67 -12.79
CA ALA A 436 15.43 -64.95 -11.55
C ALA A 436 14.59 -65.79 -10.58
N ALA A 437 13.32 -65.45 -10.41
CA ALA A 437 12.41 -66.19 -9.54
C ALA A 437 12.11 -67.61 -10.06
N ASP A 438 11.84 -67.77 -11.36
CA ASP A 438 11.59 -69.08 -11.97
C ASP A 438 12.85 -69.98 -11.93
N TRP A 439 14.03 -69.41 -12.19
CA TRP A 439 15.28 -70.16 -12.15
C TRP A 439 15.66 -70.57 -10.73
N SER A 440 15.54 -69.66 -9.75
CA SER A 440 15.75 -69.95 -8.33
C SER A 440 14.82 -71.06 -7.84
N HIS A 441 13.57 -71.08 -8.31
CA HIS A 441 12.59 -72.12 -7.98
C HIS A 441 12.95 -73.49 -8.58
N ARG A 442 13.48 -73.53 -9.81
CA ARG A 442 13.81 -74.78 -10.52
C ARG A 442 15.18 -75.36 -10.16
N ASN A 443 16.14 -74.55 -9.73
CA ASN A 443 17.53 -74.96 -9.49
C ASN A 443 18.11 -74.35 -8.19
N PRO A 444 17.55 -74.66 -7.01
CA PRO A 444 17.90 -73.98 -5.76
C PRO A 444 19.37 -74.15 -5.35
N GLU A 445 19.98 -75.33 -5.58
CA GLU A 445 21.36 -75.63 -5.17
C GLU A 445 22.42 -74.94 -6.05
N LEU A 446 22.16 -74.79 -7.36
CA LEU A 446 23.07 -74.10 -8.29
C LEU A 446 22.93 -72.57 -8.22
N PHE A 447 21.83 -72.08 -7.64
CA PHE A 447 21.53 -70.65 -7.54
C PHE A 447 22.45 -69.95 -6.55
N GLN A 448 22.55 -70.49 -5.34
CA GLN A 448 23.19 -69.82 -4.20
C GLN A 448 24.71 -69.61 -4.39
N ASP A 449 25.41 -70.54 -5.04
CA ASP A 449 26.88 -70.54 -5.05
C ASP A 449 27.54 -69.85 -6.26
N LYS A 450 26.86 -69.75 -7.41
CA LYS A 450 27.49 -69.25 -8.66
C LYS A 450 26.75 -68.15 -9.38
N ILE A 451 25.42 -68.20 -9.40
CA ILE A 451 24.60 -67.36 -10.29
C ILE A 451 23.92 -66.22 -9.52
N GLU A 452 23.58 -66.42 -8.24
CA GLU A 452 22.95 -65.40 -7.40
C GLU A 452 23.70 -64.05 -7.35
N PRO A 453 25.04 -63.98 -7.16
CA PRO A 453 25.73 -62.69 -7.10
C PRO A 453 25.70 -61.93 -8.44
N GLU A 454 25.97 -62.61 -9.57
CA GLU A 454 25.95 -62.00 -10.91
C GLU A 454 24.53 -61.54 -11.28
N LEU A 455 23.53 -62.35 -10.96
CA LEU A 455 22.13 -62.03 -11.21
C LEU A 455 21.64 -60.86 -10.36
N ARG A 456 22.07 -60.79 -9.09
CA ARG A 456 21.75 -59.67 -8.20
C ARG A 456 22.40 -58.37 -8.67
N GLU A 457 23.64 -58.43 -9.13
CA GLU A 457 24.34 -57.28 -9.73
C GLU A 457 23.62 -56.79 -11.00
N GLU A 458 23.25 -57.70 -11.89
CA GLU A 458 22.53 -57.39 -13.13
C GLU A 458 21.12 -56.82 -12.86
N MET A 459 20.39 -57.38 -11.89
CA MET A 459 19.11 -56.83 -11.43
C MET A 459 19.28 -55.42 -10.86
N ALA A 460 20.29 -55.18 -10.03
CA ALA A 460 20.59 -53.87 -9.49
C ALA A 460 21.02 -52.86 -10.57
N ARG A 461 21.67 -53.33 -11.65
CA ARG A 461 21.97 -52.49 -12.82
C ARG A 461 20.69 -52.10 -13.57
N LEU A 462 19.82 -53.07 -13.88
CA LEU A 462 18.56 -52.83 -14.59
C LEU A 462 17.58 -51.96 -13.77
N GLU A 463 17.55 -52.12 -12.44
CA GLU A 463 16.77 -51.28 -11.55
C GLU A 463 17.26 -49.82 -11.59
N ARG A 464 18.59 -49.60 -11.55
CA ARG A 464 19.19 -48.27 -11.72
C ARG A 464 18.88 -47.67 -13.09
N ASP A 465 18.95 -48.46 -14.15
CA ASP A 465 18.64 -48.01 -15.51
C ASP A 465 17.17 -47.60 -15.65
N TRP A 466 16.25 -48.40 -15.09
CA TRP A 466 14.82 -48.05 -15.03
C TRP A 466 14.58 -46.78 -14.21
N ALA A 467 15.17 -46.67 -13.02
CA ALA A 467 15.07 -45.47 -12.19
C ALA A 467 15.60 -44.23 -12.91
N LYS A 468 16.75 -44.35 -13.60
CA LYS A 468 17.34 -43.27 -14.40
C LYS A 468 16.45 -42.88 -15.59
N ALA A 469 15.89 -43.86 -16.30
CA ALA A 469 14.96 -43.60 -17.41
C ALA A 469 13.67 -42.90 -16.93
N ARG A 470 13.14 -43.32 -15.77
CA ARG A 470 11.98 -42.70 -15.14
C ARG A 470 12.27 -41.27 -14.68
N LEU A 471 13.43 -41.01 -14.07
CA LEU A 471 13.86 -39.66 -13.72
C LEU A 471 14.01 -38.77 -14.96
N ALA A 472 14.61 -39.29 -16.03
CA ALA A 472 14.73 -38.57 -17.30
C ALA A 472 13.36 -38.28 -17.94
N GLN A 473 12.39 -39.18 -17.81
CA GLN A 473 11.01 -38.98 -18.25
C GLN A 473 10.34 -37.84 -17.50
N ILE A 474 10.45 -37.84 -16.17
CA ILE A 474 9.91 -36.78 -15.31
C ILE A 474 10.56 -35.44 -15.68
N ALA A 475 11.89 -35.38 -15.74
CA ALA A 475 12.61 -34.17 -16.13
C ALA A 475 12.21 -33.67 -17.53
N ASN A 476 12.01 -34.56 -18.51
CA ASN A 476 11.61 -34.18 -19.87
C ASN A 476 10.18 -33.62 -19.93
N ILE A 477 9.27 -34.05 -19.04
CA ILE A 477 7.93 -33.46 -18.94
C ILE A 477 8.02 -32.01 -18.48
N GLU A 478 8.93 -31.71 -17.55
CA GLU A 478 9.16 -30.39 -16.94
C GLU A 478 9.83 -29.37 -17.90
N LEU A 479 10.47 -29.81 -19.00
CA LEU A 479 11.13 -28.94 -19.99
C LEU A 479 10.15 -28.08 -20.83
N LEU A 480 9.53 -27.10 -20.19
CA LEU A 480 8.57 -26.16 -20.77
C LEU A 480 9.03 -24.73 -20.51
N HIS A 481 8.64 -23.79 -21.35
CA HIS A 481 8.93 -22.37 -21.18
C HIS A 481 7.88 -21.51 -21.87
N ILE A 482 7.90 -20.21 -21.61
CA ILE A 482 7.13 -19.19 -22.32
C ILE A 482 7.83 -18.88 -23.64
N GLY A 483 7.36 -19.54 -24.69
CA GLY A 483 7.91 -19.37 -26.03
C GLY A 483 7.31 -18.20 -26.79
N SER A 484 7.82 -18.02 -28.01
CA SER A 484 7.25 -17.12 -29.00
C SER A 484 5.85 -17.59 -29.43
N MET A 485 5.01 -16.64 -29.86
CA MET A 485 3.64 -16.90 -30.30
C MET A 485 3.52 -16.71 -31.81
N PRO A 486 3.45 -17.80 -32.59
CA PRO A 486 3.18 -17.69 -34.02
C PRO A 486 1.82 -17.06 -34.29
N ARG A 487 1.71 -16.27 -35.36
CA ARG A 487 0.47 -15.60 -35.77
C ARG A 487 -0.73 -16.54 -35.82
N VAL A 488 -0.56 -17.75 -36.35
CA VAL A 488 -1.61 -18.77 -36.41
C VAL A 488 -2.18 -19.12 -35.02
N ARG A 489 -1.34 -19.19 -33.98
CA ARG A 489 -1.77 -19.49 -32.61
C ARG A 489 -2.42 -18.26 -31.97
N LEU A 490 -1.89 -17.07 -32.23
CA LEU A 490 -2.49 -15.80 -31.80
C LEU A 490 -3.90 -15.63 -32.36
N ASP A 491 -4.09 -15.85 -33.67
CA ASP A 491 -5.38 -15.73 -34.35
C ASP A 491 -6.41 -16.74 -33.81
N LYS A 492 -5.96 -17.95 -33.45
CA LYS A 492 -6.81 -18.94 -32.76
C LYS A 492 -7.26 -18.44 -31.38
N ILE A 493 -6.35 -17.90 -30.57
CA ILE A 493 -6.68 -17.36 -29.24
C ILE A 493 -7.64 -16.18 -29.38
N LYS A 494 -7.36 -15.28 -30.33
CA LYS A 494 -8.21 -14.13 -30.63
C LYS A 494 -9.62 -14.56 -31.03
N THR A 495 -9.73 -15.48 -31.98
CA THR A 495 -11.02 -16.02 -32.43
C THR A 495 -11.77 -16.73 -31.30
N HIS A 496 -11.06 -17.50 -30.47
CA HIS A 496 -11.65 -18.15 -29.30
C HIS A 496 -12.20 -17.13 -28.29
N TRP A 497 -11.42 -16.10 -27.99
CA TRP A 497 -11.82 -15.00 -27.13
C TRP A 497 -13.02 -14.24 -27.69
N GLU A 498 -12.97 -13.79 -28.94
CA GLU A 498 -14.06 -13.04 -29.58
C GLU A 498 -15.38 -13.83 -29.61
N ASN A 499 -15.32 -15.15 -29.66
CA ASN A 499 -16.50 -16.03 -29.64
C ASN A 499 -17.03 -16.34 -28.23
N SER A 500 -16.27 -16.03 -27.18
CA SER A 500 -16.71 -16.18 -25.79
C SER A 500 -17.81 -15.17 -25.44
N THR A 501 -18.56 -15.44 -24.38
CA THR A 501 -19.60 -14.52 -23.88
C THR A 501 -19.02 -13.13 -23.57
N ALA A 502 -17.84 -13.09 -22.93
CA ALA A 502 -17.14 -11.85 -22.59
C ALA A 502 -16.59 -11.12 -23.83
N GLY A 503 -16.03 -11.86 -24.81
CA GLY A 503 -15.53 -11.26 -26.05
C GLY A 503 -16.63 -10.61 -26.90
N LYS A 504 -17.85 -11.15 -26.86
CA LYS A 504 -19.01 -10.59 -27.59
C LYS A 504 -19.50 -9.26 -27.03
N THR A 505 -19.31 -9.02 -25.73
CA THR A 505 -19.75 -7.79 -25.05
C THR A 505 -18.63 -6.76 -24.91
N ALA A 506 -17.37 -7.15 -25.11
CA ALA A 506 -16.23 -6.26 -25.00
C ALA A 506 -16.19 -5.18 -26.10
N PRO A 507 -15.64 -3.98 -25.81
CA PRO A 507 -15.41 -2.94 -26.81
C PRO A 507 -14.53 -3.46 -27.96
N LYS A 508 -14.95 -3.20 -29.20
CA LYS A 508 -14.17 -3.58 -30.38
C LYS A 508 -12.88 -2.78 -30.45
N GLY A 509 -11.76 -3.45 -30.77
CA GLY A 509 -10.48 -2.80 -31.06
C GLY A 509 -9.42 -2.81 -29.96
N TYR A 510 -9.64 -3.51 -28.84
CA TYR A 510 -8.58 -3.74 -27.85
C TYR A 510 -7.47 -4.65 -28.41
N PRO A 511 -6.18 -4.30 -28.24
CA PRO A 511 -5.08 -5.12 -28.75
C PRO A 511 -4.88 -6.38 -27.91
N MET A 512 -4.66 -7.52 -28.58
CA MET A 512 -4.37 -8.82 -27.96
C MET A 512 -2.89 -8.93 -27.58
N ILE A 513 -2.50 -8.24 -26.51
CA ILE A 513 -1.12 -8.24 -25.99
C ILE A 513 -0.97 -9.40 -25.00
N LEU A 514 -0.22 -10.45 -25.38
CA LEU A 514 0.00 -11.66 -24.56
C LEU A 514 1.43 -11.72 -24.02
N THR A 515 1.92 -10.61 -23.49
CA THR A 515 3.27 -10.46 -22.94
C THR A 515 3.25 -9.39 -21.86
N LEU A 516 4.18 -9.48 -20.90
CA LEU A 516 4.46 -8.44 -19.91
C LEU A 516 5.26 -7.27 -20.50
N GLY A 517 5.48 -7.26 -21.83
CA GLY A 517 6.11 -6.17 -22.57
C GLY A 517 7.63 -6.31 -22.72
N HIS A 518 8.26 -7.26 -22.02
CA HIS A 518 9.70 -7.53 -22.13
C HIS A 518 9.99 -9.03 -21.93
N SER A 519 10.91 -9.60 -22.74
CA SER A 519 11.25 -11.03 -22.68
C SER A 519 11.67 -11.49 -21.28
N TRP A 520 12.55 -10.72 -20.64
CA TRP A 520 12.98 -10.99 -19.25
C TRP A 520 11.83 -11.07 -18.24
N LEU A 521 10.76 -10.26 -18.40
CA LEU A 521 9.60 -10.32 -17.50
C LEU A 521 8.77 -11.58 -17.77
N ASP A 522 8.62 -11.95 -19.04
CA ASP A 522 7.96 -13.20 -19.42
C ASP A 522 8.75 -14.41 -18.91
N GLU A 523 10.08 -14.41 -19.04
CA GLU A 523 10.98 -15.48 -18.56
C GLU A 523 11.02 -15.58 -17.02
N LEU A 524 10.73 -14.50 -16.31
CA LEU A 524 10.63 -14.55 -14.84
C LEU A 524 9.51 -15.50 -14.39
N ILE A 525 8.45 -15.65 -15.19
CA ILE A 525 7.38 -16.62 -14.96
C ILE A 525 7.86 -18.06 -15.21
N ASP A 526 8.83 -18.28 -16.12
CA ASP A 526 9.40 -19.61 -16.33
C ASP A 526 10.03 -20.14 -15.05
N GLY A 527 10.72 -19.27 -14.29
CA GLY A 527 11.29 -19.61 -12.99
C GLY A 527 10.29 -20.19 -11.97
N LEU A 528 8.98 -19.92 -12.12
CA LEU A 528 7.93 -20.51 -11.29
C LEU A 528 7.50 -21.92 -11.74
N TYR A 529 7.44 -22.16 -13.04
CA TYR A 529 6.74 -23.33 -13.59
C TYR A 529 7.65 -24.32 -14.36
N SER A 530 8.82 -23.89 -14.84
CA SER A 530 9.73 -24.70 -15.68
C SER A 530 10.84 -25.39 -14.90
N THR A 531 11.20 -24.87 -13.73
CA THR A 531 12.33 -25.40 -12.95
C THR A 531 11.90 -25.71 -11.54
N SER A 532 12.09 -26.96 -11.14
CA SER A 532 12.02 -27.48 -9.76
C SER A 532 13.09 -26.88 -8.82
N ARG A 533 13.60 -25.68 -9.14
CA ARG A 533 14.70 -24.96 -8.51
C ARG A 533 14.23 -23.60 -7.99
N PHE A 534 13.20 -23.60 -7.16
CA PHE A 534 12.78 -22.40 -6.39
C PHE A 534 13.97 -21.71 -5.67
N TYR A 535 15.01 -22.48 -5.30
CA TYR A 535 16.24 -21.96 -4.70
C TYR A 535 17.07 -21.03 -5.61
N GLN A 536 16.82 -21.02 -6.92
CA GLN A 536 17.53 -20.17 -7.89
C GLN A 536 16.73 -18.94 -8.31
N PHE A 537 15.52 -18.74 -7.77
CA PHE A 537 14.71 -17.56 -8.08
C PHE A 537 15.45 -16.27 -7.67
N PRO A 538 15.40 -15.18 -8.47
CA PRO A 538 16.05 -13.93 -8.11
C PRO A 538 15.38 -13.28 -6.90
N SER A 539 16.17 -12.57 -6.08
CA SER A 539 15.63 -11.84 -4.93
C SER A 539 14.78 -10.64 -5.36
N PRO A 540 13.82 -10.17 -4.54
CA PRO A 540 13.08 -8.94 -4.78
C PRO A 540 13.96 -7.72 -5.09
N SER A 541 15.09 -7.57 -4.38
CA SER A 541 16.08 -6.52 -4.64
C SER A 541 16.72 -6.62 -6.03
N THR A 542 17.09 -7.84 -6.45
CA THR A 542 17.61 -8.11 -7.79
C THR A 542 16.58 -7.77 -8.86
N ILE A 543 15.31 -8.16 -8.64
CA ILE A 543 14.22 -7.86 -9.56
C ILE A 543 13.96 -6.36 -9.63
N CYS A 544 13.92 -5.65 -8.50
CA CYS A 544 13.79 -4.19 -8.46
C CYS A 544 14.91 -3.50 -9.23
N SER A 545 16.16 -3.94 -9.03
CA SER A 545 17.33 -3.39 -9.74
C SER A 545 17.23 -3.62 -11.24
N LYS A 546 16.77 -4.81 -11.66
CA LYS A 546 16.57 -5.11 -13.07
C LYS A 546 15.40 -4.31 -13.67
N LEU A 547 14.29 -4.17 -12.95
CA LEU A 547 13.17 -3.32 -13.36
C LEU A 547 13.63 -1.88 -13.58
N LEU A 548 14.38 -1.29 -12.64
CA LEU A 548 14.97 0.04 -12.80
C LEU A 548 15.87 0.14 -14.04
N SER A 549 16.65 -0.89 -14.35
CA SER A 549 17.49 -0.90 -15.56
C SER A 549 16.67 -0.97 -16.86
N LEU A 550 15.50 -1.61 -16.83
CA LEU A 550 14.59 -1.71 -17.98
C LEU A 550 13.76 -0.43 -18.17
N GLU A 551 13.62 0.36 -17.12
CA GLU A 551 12.84 1.59 -17.10
C GLU A 551 13.51 2.75 -17.85
N GLY A 552 14.85 2.81 -17.89
CA GLY A 552 15.54 3.99 -18.42
C GLY A 552 15.22 5.27 -17.63
N GLU A 553 15.48 6.43 -18.21
CA GLU A 553 15.43 7.73 -17.50
C GLU A 553 14.03 8.35 -17.39
N GLY A 554 13.00 7.73 -17.98
CA GLY A 554 11.63 8.26 -17.99
C GLY A 554 10.85 7.97 -16.69
N PRO A 555 9.92 8.85 -16.26
CA PRO A 555 9.16 8.66 -15.02
C PRO A 555 8.12 7.52 -15.05
N LYS A 556 7.73 7.02 -16.25
CA LYS A 556 6.75 5.93 -16.46
C LYS A 556 6.97 5.16 -17.79
N PRO A 557 8.09 4.46 -17.95
CA PRO A 557 8.48 3.83 -19.22
C PRO A 557 7.64 2.59 -19.60
N TRP A 558 6.88 2.06 -18.64
CA TRP A 558 5.98 0.92 -18.83
C TRP A 558 4.58 1.28 -19.32
N GLN A 559 4.32 2.55 -19.62
CA GLN A 559 3.11 2.89 -20.36
C GLN A 559 3.21 2.21 -21.73
N THR A 560 2.34 1.23 -21.96
CA THR A 560 2.08 0.73 -23.30
C THR A 560 1.67 1.92 -24.15
N PHE A 561 2.59 2.40 -24.98
CA PHE A 561 2.28 3.42 -25.96
C PHE A 561 1.36 2.78 -27.00
N ARG A 562 0.33 3.52 -27.40
CA ARG A 562 -0.55 3.08 -28.48
C ARG A 562 0.31 3.00 -29.73
N VAL A 563 0.56 1.79 -30.23
CA VAL A 563 1.16 1.60 -31.55
C VAL A 563 0.18 2.20 -32.56
N GLN A 564 0.43 3.44 -32.98
CA GLN A 564 -0.43 4.15 -33.91
C GLN A 564 -0.34 3.55 -35.31
N GLN A 565 0.80 2.92 -35.61
CA GLN A 565 1.09 2.34 -36.91
C GLN A 565 1.96 1.09 -36.73
N SER A 566 1.52 -0.04 -37.27
CA SER A 566 2.30 -1.28 -37.34
C SER A 566 2.91 -1.39 -38.73
N HIS A 567 4.22 -1.63 -38.79
CA HIS A 567 4.95 -1.79 -40.04
C HIS A 567 5.36 -3.25 -40.21
N ILE A 568 5.05 -3.80 -41.38
CA ILE A 568 5.50 -5.15 -41.77
C ILE A 568 6.79 -4.96 -42.55
N VAL A 569 7.88 -5.51 -42.01
CA VAL A 569 9.16 -5.62 -42.72
C VAL A 569 9.22 -7.04 -43.29
N GLU A 570 9.25 -7.15 -44.61
CA GLU A 570 9.49 -8.43 -45.27
C GLU A 570 10.98 -8.72 -45.27
N ILE A 571 11.34 -9.84 -44.65
CA ILE A 571 12.72 -10.31 -44.54
C ILE A 571 12.84 -11.56 -45.40
N HIS A 572 13.70 -11.52 -46.41
CA HIS A 572 14.01 -12.68 -47.22
C HIS A 572 15.31 -13.32 -46.72
N LEU A 573 15.23 -14.56 -46.27
CA LEU A 573 16.41 -15.37 -45.98
C LEU A 573 16.94 -15.94 -47.30
N VAL A 574 18.18 -15.59 -47.64
CA VAL A 574 18.90 -16.21 -48.75
C VAL A 574 19.98 -17.11 -48.17
N GLU A 575 19.80 -18.41 -48.33
CA GLU A 575 20.87 -19.37 -48.10
C GLU A 575 21.92 -19.19 -49.19
N LYS A 576 23.11 -18.70 -48.81
CA LYS A 576 24.29 -18.80 -49.67
C LYS A 576 24.97 -20.14 -49.39
N GLU A 577 25.49 -20.78 -50.44
CA GLU A 577 26.05 -22.15 -50.47
C GLU A 577 27.22 -22.44 -49.50
N LYS A 578 27.58 -21.53 -48.59
CA LYS A 578 28.60 -21.72 -47.54
C LYS A 578 28.22 -20.95 -46.28
N GLU A 579 27.45 -21.60 -45.39
CA GLU A 579 27.22 -21.28 -43.95
C GLU A 579 26.82 -19.83 -43.56
N GLN A 580 26.57 -18.93 -44.50
CA GLN A 580 26.14 -17.57 -44.22
C GLN A 580 24.75 -17.34 -44.81
N SER A 581 23.74 -17.43 -43.95
CA SER A 581 22.39 -16.95 -44.25
C SER A 581 22.43 -15.43 -44.35
N ALA A 582 22.21 -14.88 -45.55
CA ALA A 582 22.09 -13.45 -45.74
C ALA A 582 20.62 -13.03 -45.57
N ILE A 583 20.40 -11.98 -44.79
CA ILE A 583 19.09 -11.34 -44.65
C ILE A 583 18.99 -10.25 -45.73
N LEU A 584 18.07 -10.42 -46.68
CA LEU A 584 17.71 -9.39 -47.64
C LEU A 584 16.49 -8.62 -47.12
N ILE A 585 16.67 -7.31 -46.93
CA ILE A 585 15.60 -6.36 -46.59
C ILE A 585 15.56 -5.30 -47.69
N GLY A 586 14.37 -4.98 -48.20
CA GLY A 586 14.23 -3.89 -49.16
C GLY A 586 14.72 -2.57 -48.57
N SER A 587 15.49 -1.78 -49.32
CA SER A 587 16.10 -0.52 -48.85
C SER A 587 15.08 0.43 -48.21
N ARG A 588 13.88 0.55 -48.80
CA ARG A 588 12.77 1.34 -48.26
C ARG A 588 12.20 0.78 -46.95
N GLN A 589 12.17 -0.55 -46.80
CA GLN A 589 11.68 -1.20 -45.58
C GLN A 589 12.70 -1.06 -44.44
N LEU A 590 13.99 -1.17 -44.75
CA LEU A 590 15.07 -0.91 -43.81
C LEU A 590 15.09 0.56 -43.37
N ALA A 591 14.95 1.50 -44.31
CA ALA A 591 14.89 2.93 -43.99
C ALA A 591 13.68 3.25 -43.08
N ASN A 592 12.51 2.68 -43.35
CA ASN A 592 11.34 2.83 -42.49
C ASN A 592 11.58 2.23 -41.10
N TYR A 593 12.18 1.03 -41.02
CA TYR A 593 12.51 0.39 -39.76
C TYR A 593 13.46 1.25 -38.92
N LEU A 594 14.54 1.76 -39.53
CA LEU A 594 15.51 2.64 -38.87
C LEU A 594 14.90 3.96 -38.43
N ALA A 595 14.04 4.56 -39.26
CA ALA A 595 13.32 5.79 -38.91
C ALA A 595 12.42 5.58 -37.68
N ILE A 596 11.70 4.46 -37.61
CA ILE A 596 10.88 4.09 -36.45
C ILE A 596 11.75 3.85 -35.22
N CYS A 597 12.88 3.15 -35.36
CA CYS A 597 13.85 2.98 -34.27
C CYS A 597 14.35 4.31 -33.73
N CYS A 598 14.60 5.31 -34.61
CA CYS A 598 15.00 6.66 -34.21
C CYS A 598 13.85 7.46 -33.55
N GLU A 599 12.61 7.22 -33.93
CA GLU A 599 11.43 7.84 -33.30
C GLU A 599 11.15 7.25 -31.91
N VAL A 600 11.31 5.94 -31.74
CA VAL A 600 11.06 5.23 -30.47
C VAL A 600 12.23 5.39 -29.50
N TYR A 601 13.46 5.40 -30.01
CA TYR A 601 14.68 5.54 -29.21
C TYR A 601 15.51 6.71 -29.77
N SER A 602 15.24 7.91 -29.27
CA SER A 602 15.91 9.14 -29.73
C SER A 602 17.44 9.07 -29.62
N VAL A 603 17.98 8.29 -28.68
CA VAL A 603 19.43 8.08 -28.50
C VAL A 603 20.05 7.30 -29.67
N LEU A 604 19.29 6.38 -30.29
CA LEU A 604 19.76 5.64 -31.48
C LEU A 604 19.89 6.55 -32.69
N ARG A 605 19.17 7.68 -32.73
CA ARG A 605 19.26 8.64 -33.82
C ARG A 605 20.67 9.19 -33.96
N ASP A 606 21.30 9.58 -32.86
CA ASP A 606 22.63 10.20 -32.87
C ASP A 606 23.71 9.15 -33.20
N ILE A 607 23.54 7.91 -32.75
CA ILE A 607 24.44 6.80 -33.06
C ILE A 607 24.33 6.42 -34.55
N ILE A 608 23.11 6.28 -35.07
CA ILE A 608 22.86 5.94 -36.48
C ILE A 608 23.35 7.08 -37.39
N LEU A 609 23.12 8.34 -37.02
CA LEU A 609 23.63 9.49 -37.77
C LEU A 609 25.16 9.54 -37.75
N ALA A 610 25.79 9.33 -36.59
CA ALA A 610 27.26 9.30 -36.49
C ALA A 610 27.87 8.18 -37.34
N GLU A 611 27.29 6.97 -37.30
CA GLU A 611 27.75 5.85 -38.13
C GLU A 611 27.46 6.07 -39.62
N TYR A 612 26.34 6.72 -39.95
CA TYR A 612 25.99 7.04 -41.33
C TYR A 612 26.97 8.07 -41.89
N GLU A 613 27.25 9.14 -41.14
CA GLU A 613 28.22 10.17 -41.53
C GLU A 613 29.65 9.61 -41.64
N GLN A 614 30.02 8.64 -40.79
CA GLN A 614 31.34 8.01 -40.83
C GLN A 614 31.51 7.01 -41.98
N ASN A 615 30.48 6.20 -42.28
CA ASN A 615 30.61 5.08 -43.19
C ASN A 615 29.98 5.32 -44.57
N ILE A 616 29.02 6.23 -44.66
CA ILE A 616 28.33 6.64 -45.90
C ILE A 616 28.80 8.05 -46.24
N VAL A 617 30.03 8.19 -46.73
CA VAL A 617 30.53 9.46 -47.28
C VAL A 617 30.00 9.63 -48.71
N PRO A 618 29.22 10.68 -49.02
CA PRO A 618 28.71 10.90 -50.37
C PRO A 618 29.85 11.32 -51.31
N ASN A 619 30.33 10.39 -52.13
CA ASN A 619 31.14 10.70 -53.30
C ASN A 619 30.21 10.93 -54.50
N GLY A 620 29.77 12.18 -54.69
CA GLY A 620 28.97 12.58 -55.85
C GLY A 620 27.66 11.80 -56.01
N ASP A 621 26.86 11.72 -54.94
CA ASP A 621 25.52 11.11 -54.89
C ASP A 621 25.42 9.58 -55.11
N MET A 622 26.54 8.85 -55.27
CA MET A 622 26.52 7.38 -55.35
C MET A 622 27.08 6.70 -54.11
N VAL A 623 26.23 5.95 -53.41
CA VAL A 623 26.61 5.08 -52.30
C VAL A 623 26.91 3.67 -52.84
N SER A 624 28.17 3.24 -52.73
CA SER A 624 28.57 1.88 -53.14
C SER A 624 28.04 0.81 -52.16
N PRO A 625 27.73 -0.42 -52.63
CA PRO A 625 27.31 -1.52 -51.75
C PRO A 625 28.29 -1.82 -50.60
N GLY A 626 29.59 -1.60 -50.81
CA GLY A 626 30.62 -1.79 -49.78
C GLY A 626 30.51 -0.80 -48.62
N HIS A 627 30.07 0.44 -48.88
CA HIS A 627 29.82 1.43 -47.83
C HIS A 627 28.58 1.05 -46.99
N VAL A 628 27.55 0.49 -47.64
CA VAL A 628 26.35 -0.02 -46.95
C VAL A 628 26.69 -1.22 -46.08
N GLU A 629 27.51 -2.15 -46.57
CA GLU A 629 27.93 -3.33 -45.81
C GLU A 629 28.81 -2.96 -44.61
N ALA A 630 29.72 -1.99 -44.77
CA ALA A 630 30.53 -1.46 -43.67
C ALA A 630 29.68 -0.75 -42.61
N PHE A 631 28.72 0.07 -43.02
CA PHE A 631 27.77 0.73 -42.13
C PHE A 631 26.92 -0.29 -41.36
N LEU A 632 26.39 -1.32 -42.02
CA LEU A 632 25.62 -2.38 -41.37
C LEU A 632 26.46 -3.16 -40.36
N LYS A 633 27.71 -3.47 -40.69
CA LYS A 633 28.63 -4.14 -39.77
C LYS A 633 28.94 -3.28 -38.54
N ALA A 634 29.19 -1.98 -38.74
CA ALA A 634 29.47 -1.05 -37.65
C ALA A 634 28.26 -0.88 -36.70
N LEU A 635 27.04 -0.85 -37.25
CA LEU A 635 25.82 -0.84 -36.43
C LEU A 635 25.69 -2.11 -35.58
N VAL A 636 25.92 -3.29 -36.18
CA VAL A 636 25.87 -4.59 -35.46
C VAL A 636 26.93 -4.68 -34.36
N GLU A 637 28.08 -4.02 -34.52
CA GLU A 637 29.15 -4.01 -33.49
C GLU A 637 28.86 -3.04 -32.32
N ARG A 638 27.99 -2.04 -32.52
CA ARG A 638 27.67 -1.01 -31.51
C ARG A 638 26.32 -1.18 -30.80
N THR A 639 25.42 -2.00 -31.36
CA THR A 639 24.18 -2.46 -30.71
C THR A 639 24.40 -3.78 -30.01
#